data_AF-A0A960XAY9-F1
#
_entry.id   AF-A0A960XAY9-F1
#
_cell.length_a   1.000
_cell.length_b   1.000
_cell.length_c   1.000
_cell.angle_alpha   90.00
_cell.angle_beta   90.00
_cell.angle_gamma   90.00
#
_symmetry.space_group_name_H-M   'P 1'
#
loop_
_entity.id
_entity.type
_entity.pdbx_description
1 polymer ?
#
loop_
_entity_poly.entity_id
_entity_poly.type
_entity_poly.pdbx_seq_one_letter_code
_entity_poly.pdbx_strand_id
1 'polypeptide(L)'
;MWCTLGRFSRTDFLRHFRSFSEARLDPVPCSTLFIKPEKYGTISKLGIDIAILDLQDSVPKEKKSEARRLISSVFCSEFSSGQEKIIIRLNELDALYELKNDIEAVLNYVYSNQIFGFMLPMIKNAEDIAKYQELIADVAKYKGFAKSPDYYIYPLIETTSAIEEVYKIAQASPYVKGMYFGNADLSTELGSKNSMKTLLYARQRLVMGSAANNIPAMDGPCTRIDSLIALESEAKQSKDMGFQGKIALHPKQLPIINKVFRPSGDDLKWANRIKKIISSDSSVYQAHDQSGREFIGPPHIKRAYKILSIKPMSVTPAEGESVSPRLIRRGAKAETINFFTTNSFQFEIPISEGLLANWDSLVFNTRRVGSNSGFAKKLGFRDRVVPNSLLMTLAASLAVTRLTESAKVHLEFKNAAYLRPVYPGDTISGYFRIISVSESLQGKNSVIGSQHFLKNQEGDVVYQLEKWTLFPKMDIPRFQSDFNSSDLNLPSFKNAFLSLDLSNISSTQPVEKISPNEVIIHSLPKVFGKSEVRSLSYLIKLTNPHHYDPVVYHQEEILVPGPFVIHASVGCASVDFGEIISEEITSCSNLLKVNLEDTLYSMTYVKSVEECKNPALEKLKLVTLGLKNVSIQSLLEESIPNALFDPENMHAAKINSICAHSIPLLINKIACITEYEILRLVTS
;
A
#
# COMPACT_ATOMS: atom_id res chain seq x y z
N MET A 1 40.73 7.06 11.00
CA MET A 1 41.56 8.06 10.28
C MET A 1 40.69 9.24 9.80
N TRP A 2 39.86 9.81 10.68
CA TRP A 2 38.93 10.92 10.41
C TRP A 2 38.96 11.92 11.59
N CYS A 3 40.16 12.29 12.06
CA CYS A 3 40.29 13.22 13.20
C CYS A 3 41.24 14.41 12.97
N THR A 4 41.67 14.68 11.73
CA THR A 4 42.58 15.81 11.49
C THR A 4 42.34 16.43 10.12
N LEU A 5 41.32 17.29 10.00
CA LEU A 5 41.25 18.37 9.01
C LEU A 5 40.33 19.47 9.57
N GLY A 6 40.72 20.73 9.39
CA GLY A 6 40.32 21.90 10.16
C GLY A 6 38.82 22.24 10.22
N ARG A 7 38.49 23.12 11.18
CA ARG A 7 37.15 23.71 11.38
C ARG A 7 36.63 24.32 10.07
N PHE A 8 35.77 23.60 9.35
CA PHE A 8 34.88 24.21 8.37
C PHE A 8 33.87 25.10 9.12
N SER A 9 33.86 26.41 8.84
CA SER A 9 32.88 27.31 9.45
C SER A 9 31.47 27.01 8.90
N ARG A 10 30.42 27.24 9.70
CA ARG A 10 29.00 27.12 9.27
C ARG A 10 28.71 27.94 8.00
N THR A 11 29.40 29.06 7.86
CA THR A 11 29.39 29.91 6.66
C THR A 11 30.00 29.25 5.44
N ASP A 12 31.12 28.54 5.57
CA ASP A 12 31.74 27.79 4.46
C ASP A 12 30.89 26.59 4.04
N PHE A 13 30.25 25.91 5.00
CA PHE A 13 29.30 24.84 4.74
C PHE A 13 28.07 25.33 3.94
N LEU A 14 27.50 26.47 4.33
CA LEU A 14 26.38 27.09 3.61
C LEU A 14 26.80 27.65 2.24
N ARG A 15 28.02 28.17 2.10
CA ARG A 15 28.57 28.70 0.83
C ARG A 15 28.82 27.56 -0.18
N HIS A 16 29.36 26.43 0.27
CA HIS A 16 29.59 25.24 -0.55
C HIS A 16 28.29 24.54 -0.96
N PHE A 17 27.23 24.64 -0.15
CA PHE A 17 25.89 24.17 -0.52
C PHE A 17 25.12 25.15 -1.41
N ARG A 18 25.32 26.47 -1.26
CA ARG A 18 24.73 27.47 -2.16
C ARG A 18 25.27 27.37 -3.59
N SER A 19 26.56 27.05 -3.77
CA SER A 19 27.13 26.82 -5.11
C SER A 19 26.49 25.63 -5.84
N PHE A 20 26.05 24.59 -5.11
CA PHE A 20 25.25 23.49 -5.68
C PHE A 20 23.82 23.91 -6.05
N SER A 21 23.25 24.93 -5.39
CA SER A 21 21.88 25.41 -5.63
C SER A 21 21.77 26.46 -6.75
N GLU A 22 22.87 27.14 -7.06
CA GLU A 22 22.93 28.21 -8.08
C GLU A 22 23.50 27.76 -9.43
N ALA A 23 24.09 26.56 -9.51
CA ALA A 23 24.34 25.93 -10.80
C ALA A 23 22.99 25.67 -11.47
N ARG A 24 22.67 26.42 -12.54
CA ARG A 24 21.61 26.04 -13.50
C ARG A 24 21.96 24.66 -14.04
N LEU A 25 21.48 23.62 -13.37
CA LEU A 25 21.49 22.27 -13.91
C LEU A 25 20.48 22.26 -15.04
N ASP A 26 20.97 22.03 -16.25
CA ASP A 26 20.12 21.68 -17.38
C ASP A 26 19.14 20.58 -16.94
N PRO A 27 17.85 20.65 -17.34
CA PRO A 27 16.88 19.62 -16.98
C PRO A 27 17.39 18.25 -17.42
N VAL A 28 17.37 17.29 -16.49
CA VAL A 28 17.76 15.91 -16.82
C VAL A 28 16.70 15.34 -17.77
N PRO A 29 17.08 14.85 -18.97
CA PRO A 29 16.14 14.28 -19.92
C PRO A 29 15.57 12.97 -19.37
N CYS A 30 14.25 12.79 -19.45
CA CYS A 30 13.55 11.60 -18.98
C CYS A 30 13.17 10.67 -20.15
N SER A 31 12.96 11.24 -21.33
CA SER A 31 12.48 10.54 -22.51
C SER A 31 13.38 10.77 -23.72
N THR A 32 13.81 9.67 -24.33
CA THR A 32 14.60 9.69 -25.57
C THR A 32 13.91 8.81 -26.60
N LEU A 33 13.88 9.21 -27.87
CA LEU A 33 13.23 8.45 -28.94
C LEU A 33 14.23 8.15 -30.05
N PHE A 34 14.38 6.88 -30.42
CA PHE A 34 15.02 6.51 -31.67
C PHE A 34 14.13 6.82 -32.86
N ILE A 35 14.69 7.54 -33.83
CA ILE A 35 13.97 7.98 -35.03
C ILE A 35 14.70 7.43 -36.23
N LYS A 36 13.93 6.77 -37.10
CA LYS A 36 14.42 6.26 -38.37
C LYS A 36 14.48 7.40 -39.41
N PRO A 37 15.36 7.31 -40.41
CA PRO A 37 15.53 8.37 -41.41
C PRO A 37 14.25 8.82 -42.09
N GLU A 38 13.32 7.91 -42.38
CA GLU A 38 12.06 8.24 -43.08
C GLU A 38 11.11 9.10 -42.23
N LYS A 39 11.37 9.22 -40.92
CA LYS A 39 10.52 9.95 -39.96
C LYS A 39 11.17 11.21 -39.40
N TYR A 40 12.35 11.59 -39.88
CA TYR A 40 13.08 12.79 -39.43
C TYR A 40 12.25 14.09 -39.49
N GLY A 41 11.37 14.25 -40.48
CA GLY A 41 10.49 15.43 -40.58
C GLY A 41 9.34 15.49 -39.57
N THR A 42 9.15 14.49 -38.71
CA THR A 42 7.98 14.39 -37.79
C THR A 42 8.28 14.72 -36.32
N ILE A 43 9.51 15.13 -36.02
CA ILE A 43 10.07 15.26 -34.66
C ILE A 43 9.32 16.30 -33.81
N SER A 44 9.00 17.46 -34.40
CA SER A 44 8.45 18.63 -33.70
C SER A 44 7.08 18.44 -33.05
N LYS A 45 6.43 17.29 -33.27
CA LYS A 45 5.08 16.99 -32.74
C LYS A 45 5.06 15.99 -31.58
N LEU A 46 6.23 15.53 -31.11
CA LEU A 46 6.32 14.34 -30.25
C LEU A 46 6.55 14.64 -28.76
N GLY A 47 6.86 15.88 -28.37
CA GLY A 47 7.01 16.27 -26.96
C GLY A 47 8.11 15.49 -26.22
N ILE A 48 9.22 15.21 -26.90
CA ILE A 48 10.36 14.42 -26.39
C ILE A 48 11.45 15.33 -25.82
N ASP A 49 12.23 14.84 -24.83
CA ASP A 49 13.37 15.63 -24.35
C ASP A 49 14.55 15.53 -25.33
N ILE A 50 14.79 14.34 -25.90
CA ILE A 50 15.87 14.06 -26.84
C ILE A 50 15.38 13.23 -28.03
N ALA A 51 15.68 13.69 -29.24
CA ALA A 51 15.58 12.92 -30.47
C ALA A 51 16.92 12.25 -30.79
N ILE A 52 16.95 10.93 -30.99
CA ILE A 52 18.14 10.21 -31.46
C ILE A 52 17.92 9.85 -32.94
N LEU A 53 18.65 10.52 -33.82
CA LEU A 53 18.64 10.24 -35.25
C LEU A 53 19.64 9.12 -35.53
N ASP A 54 19.16 8.01 -36.09
CA ASP A 54 19.96 6.81 -36.22
C ASP A 54 20.61 6.66 -37.61
N LEU A 55 21.93 6.49 -37.64
CA LEU A 55 22.71 6.14 -38.84
C LEU A 55 23.29 4.72 -38.79
N GLN A 56 23.06 3.98 -37.70
CA GLN A 56 23.63 2.66 -37.44
C GLN A 56 22.63 1.54 -37.80
N ASP A 57 22.10 0.79 -36.82
CA ASP A 57 21.44 -0.50 -37.06
C ASP A 57 20.06 -0.40 -37.73
N SER A 58 19.35 0.73 -37.57
CA SER A 58 18.06 0.89 -38.25
C SER A 58 18.21 1.27 -39.72
N VAL A 59 19.45 1.49 -40.20
CA VAL A 59 19.75 1.91 -41.57
C VAL A 59 20.52 0.81 -42.31
N PRO A 60 19.88 0.14 -43.29
CA PRO A 60 20.55 -0.79 -44.18
C PRO A 60 21.76 -0.16 -44.85
N LYS A 61 22.81 -0.95 -45.12
CA LYS A 61 24.08 -0.46 -45.67
C LYS A 61 23.89 0.37 -46.95
N GLU A 62 22.99 -0.07 -47.83
CA GLU A 62 22.69 0.58 -49.11
C GLU A 62 21.99 1.93 -48.95
N LYS A 63 21.35 2.17 -47.79
CA LYS A 63 20.59 3.39 -47.48
C LYS A 63 21.36 4.40 -46.63
N LYS A 64 22.57 4.11 -46.17
CA LYS A 64 23.34 5.02 -45.29
C LYS A 64 23.58 6.39 -45.91
N SER A 65 23.94 6.43 -47.20
CA SER A 65 24.11 7.70 -47.93
C SER A 65 22.82 8.51 -48.04
N GLU A 66 21.67 7.85 -48.20
CA GLU A 66 20.36 8.50 -48.22
C GLU A 66 19.98 9.03 -46.83
N ALA A 67 20.17 8.22 -45.78
CA ALA A 67 19.91 8.59 -44.40
C ALA A 67 20.69 9.83 -43.96
N ARG A 68 21.97 9.93 -44.34
CA ARG A 68 22.81 11.13 -44.10
C ARG A 68 22.23 12.38 -44.75
N ARG A 69 21.77 12.29 -46.00
CA ARG A 69 21.14 13.43 -46.71
C ARG A 69 19.86 13.88 -46.02
N LEU A 70 19.05 12.95 -45.53
CA LEU A 70 17.78 13.24 -44.87
C LEU A 70 17.93 14.02 -43.55
N ILE A 71 19.10 14.03 -42.92
CA ILE A 71 19.35 14.83 -41.70
C ILE A 71 19.03 16.32 -41.94
N SER A 72 19.35 16.84 -43.13
CA SER A 72 19.04 18.23 -43.50
C SER A 72 17.55 18.57 -43.37
N SER A 73 16.65 17.61 -43.63
CA SER A 73 15.20 17.81 -43.56
C SER A 73 14.70 18.17 -42.16
N VAL A 74 15.42 17.76 -41.11
CA VAL A 74 15.10 18.10 -39.70
C VAL A 74 15.22 19.60 -39.48
N PHE A 75 16.18 20.24 -40.15
CA PHE A 75 16.53 21.65 -39.95
C PHE A 75 15.86 22.59 -40.97
N CYS A 76 15.22 22.05 -42.02
CA CYS A 76 14.50 22.82 -43.03
C CYS A 76 13.03 23.11 -42.66
N SER A 77 12.39 22.26 -41.84
CA SER A 77 11.04 22.53 -41.33
C SER A 77 11.10 23.59 -40.22
N GLU A 78 10.03 24.41 -40.07
CA GLU A 78 9.85 25.33 -38.94
C GLU A 78 9.95 24.58 -37.60
N PHE A 79 11.18 24.44 -37.09
CA PHE A 79 11.49 23.86 -35.79
C PHE A 79 11.21 24.95 -34.73
N SER A 80 9.95 25.37 -34.67
CA SER A 80 9.48 26.48 -33.85
C SER A 80 9.17 26.00 -32.44
N SER A 81 10.22 25.79 -31.63
CA SER A 81 10.18 26.10 -30.18
C SER A 81 11.56 26.05 -29.49
N GLY A 82 12.56 25.41 -30.11
CA GLY A 82 13.91 25.32 -29.56
C GLY A 82 14.02 24.53 -28.26
N GLN A 83 13.09 23.61 -27.96
CA GLN A 83 13.09 22.85 -26.70
C GLN A 83 13.69 21.43 -26.80
N GLU A 84 13.64 20.78 -27.96
CA GLU A 84 14.13 19.40 -28.14
C GLU A 84 15.63 19.35 -28.47
N LYS A 85 16.38 18.49 -27.77
CA LYS A 85 17.82 18.25 -28.05
C LYS A 85 17.97 17.13 -29.08
N ILE A 86 18.81 17.31 -30.11
CA ILE A 86 19.05 16.31 -31.16
C ILE A 86 20.41 15.64 -30.94
N ILE A 87 20.44 14.31 -30.92
CA ILE A 87 21.65 13.49 -30.86
C ILE A 87 21.70 12.60 -32.11
N ILE A 88 22.89 12.38 -32.67
CA ILE A 88 23.09 11.43 -33.78
C ILE A 88 23.71 10.15 -33.24
N ARG A 89 23.12 8.98 -33.51
CA ARG A 89 23.80 7.69 -33.32
C ARG A 89 24.66 7.41 -34.55
N LEU A 90 25.97 7.47 -34.35
CA LEU A 90 26.98 7.23 -35.40
C LEU A 90 27.17 5.73 -35.65
N ASN A 91 27.81 5.38 -36.76
CA ASN A 91 28.34 4.03 -36.96
C ASN A 91 29.54 3.73 -36.03
N GLU A 92 29.84 2.44 -35.84
CA GLU A 92 30.90 1.97 -34.95
C GLU A 92 32.33 2.24 -35.47
N LEU A 93 33.32 2.19 -34.58
CA LEU A 93 34.75 2.38 -34.92
C LEU A 93 35.25 1.36 -35.96
N ASP A 94 34.76 0.12 -35.92
CA ASP A 94 35.16 -0.94 -36.85
C ASP A 94 34.64 -0.64 -38.28
N ALA A 95 33.65 0.24 -38.43
CA ALA A 95 33.09 0.72 -39.69
C ALA A 95 33.64 2.11 -40.09
N LEU A 96 34.96 2.30 -40.04
CA LEU A 96 35.64 3.60 -40.23
C LEU A 96 35.16 4.42 -41.45
N TYR A 97 34.88 3.76 -42.58
CA TYR A 97 34.39 4.45 -43.78
C TYR A 97 33.00 5.10 -43.55
N GLU A 98 32.06 4.35 -42.99
CA GLU A 98 30.72 4.86 -42.69
C GLU A 98 30.77 5.91 -41.58
N LEU A 99 31.58 5.70 -40.55
CA LEU A 99 31.76 6.66 -39.46
C LEU A 99 32.32 8.00 -39.95
N LYS A 100 33.34 8.01 -40.82
CA LYS A 100 33.86 9.25 -41.42
C LYS A 100 32.78 9.99 -42.21
N ASN A 101 32.00 9.26 -43.00
CA ASN A 101 30.91 9.84 -43.78
C ASN A 101 29.76 10.36 -42.90
N ASP A 102 29.47 9.70 -41.78
CA ASP A 102 28.48 10.19 -40.80
C ASP A 102 28.93 11.53 -40.21
N ILE A 103 30.18 11.59 -39.72
CA ILE A 103 30.76 12.81 -39.14
C ILE A 103 30.72 13.93 -40.18
N GLU A 104 31.23 13.69 -41.38
CA GLU A 104 31.22 14.68 -42.47
C GLU A 104 29.82 15.24 -42.75
N ALA A 105 28.81 14.37 -42.80
CA ALA A 105 27.44 14.78 -43.10
C ALA A 105 26.81 15.68 -42.02
N VAL A 106 27.28 15.60 -40.77
CA VAL A 106 26.66 16.28 -39.63
C VAL A 106 27.46 17.47 -39.08
N LEU A 107 28.74 17.61 -39.43
CA LEU A 107 29.62 18.65 -38.90
C LEU A 107 29.03 20.06 -38.95
N ASN A 108 28.50 20.49 -40.10
CA ASN A 108 27.91 21.82 -40.26
C ASN A 108 26.83 22.11 -39.20
N TYR A 109 25.96 21.13 -38.93
CA TYR A 109 24.87 21.25 -37.98
C TYR A 109 25.39 21.29 -36.52
N VAL A 110 26.47 20.58 -36.22
CA VAL A 110 27.14 20.66 -34.91
C VAL A 110 27.73 22.06 -34.69
N TYR A 111 28.46 22.61 -35.66
CA TYR A 111 29.03 23.98 -35.56
C TYR A 111 27.96 25.06 -35.46
N SER A 112 26.79 24.84 -36.04
CA SER A 112 25.62 25.73 -35.90
C SER A 112 24.81 25.49 -34.62
N ASN A 113 25.28 24.64 -33.70
CA ASN A 113 24.60 24.25 -32.45
C ASN A 113 23.20 23.64 -32.63
N GLN A 114 22.93 23.04 -33.80
CA GLN A 114 21.67 22.36 -34.10
C GLN A 114 21.69 20.88 -33.68
N ILE A 115 22.88 20.28 -33.58
CA ILE A 115 23.09 18.93 -33.05
C ILE A 115 23.79 19.04 -31.70
N PHE A 116 23.17 18.47 -30.66
CA PHE A 116 23.61 18.55 -29.26
C PHE A 116 24.75 17.57 -28.94
N GLY A 117 24.83 16.45 -29.65
CA GLY A 117 25.86 15.45 -29.38
C GLY A 117 25.76 14.17 -30.20
N PHE A 118 26.63 13.22 -29.84
CA PHE A 118 26.77 11.93 -30.49
C PHE A 118 26.50 10.79 -29.52
N MET A 119 25.69 9.83 -29.96
CA MET A 119 25.60 8.52 -29.33
C MET A 119 26.62 7.60 -30.01
N LEU A 120 27.52 7.03 -29.21
CA LEU A 120 28.63 6.20 -29.69
C LEU A 120 28.32 4.72 -29.41
N PRO A 121 28.09 3.89 -30.43
CA PRO A 121 27.79 2.48 -30.24
C PRO A 121 29.06 1.65 -30.04
N MET A 122 28.86 0.42 -29.55
CA MET A 122 29.87 -0.65 -29.46
C MET A 122 31.15 -0.25 -28.74
N ILE A 123 31.05 0.67 -27.77
CA ILE A 123 32.17 1.07 -26.91
C ILE A 123 32.65 -0.14 -26.12
N LYS A 124 33.97 -0.31 -26.02
CA LYS A 124 34.59 -1.37 -25.22
C LYS A 124 35.32 -0.83 -24.00
N ASN A 125 35.91 0.35 -24.09
CA ASN A 125 36.74 0.98 -23.04
C ASN A 125 36.83 2.52 -23.22
N ALA A 126 37.64 3.17 -22.37
CA ALA A 126 37.84 4.63 -22.40
C ALA A 126 38.62 5.10 -23.64
N GLU A 127 39.53 4.28 -24.16
CA GLU A 127 40.33 4.59 -25.34
C GLU A 127 39.46 4.74 -26.59
N ASP A 128 38.37 3.99 -26.70
CA ASP A 128 37.42 4.15 -27.81
C ASP A 128 36.79 5.54 -27.84
N ILE A 129 36.50 6.14 -26.68
CA ILE A 129 36.00 7.53 -26.60
C ILE A 129 37.03 8.49 -27.20
N ALA A 130 38.31 8.32 -26.86
CA ALA A 130 39.38 9.15 -27.41
C ALA A 130 39.51 9.00 -28.94
N LYS A 131 39.41 7.78 -29.48
CA LYS A 131 39.44 7.52 -30.93
C LYS A 131 38.31 8.22 -31.67
N TYR A 132 37.09 8.18 -31.15
CA TYR A 132 35.97 8.93 -31.75
C TYR A 132 36.25 10.43 -31.76
N GLN A 133 36.78 10.99 -30.66
CA GLN A 133 37.09 12.42 -30.59
C GLN A 133 38.20 12.82 -31.57
N GLU A 134 39.26 12.02 -31.69
CA GLU A 134 40.34 12.23 -32.66
C GLU A 134 39.79 12.23 -34.08
N LEU A 135 38.95 11.24 -34.42
CA LEU A 135 38.35 11.15 -35.75
C LEU A 135 37.45 12.34 -36.07
N ILE A 136 36.64 12.80 -35.11
CA ILE A 136 35.80 14.00 -35.28
C ILE A 136 36.66 15.24 -35.54
N ALA A 137 37.76 15.40 -34.77
CA ALA A 137 38.68 16.52 -34.93
C ALA A 137 39.40 16.48 -36.29
N ASP A 138 39.83 15.29 -36.74
CA ASP A 138 40.50 15.10 -38.03
C ASP A 138 39.59 15.43 -39.22
N VAL A 139 38.34 14.95 -39.20
CA VAL A 139 37.38 15.25 -40.27
C VAL A 139 37.03 16.75 -40.26
N ALA A 140 36.87 17.36 -39.09
CA ALA A 140 36.63 18.81 -38.97
C ALA A 140 37.79 19.64 -39.55
N LYS A 141 39.03 19.27 -39.22
CA LYS A 141 40.23 19.91 -39.76
C LYS A 141 40.33 19.74 -41.27
N TYR A 142 40.07 18.54 -41.79
CA TYR A 142 40.06 18.27 -43.23
C TYR A 142 39.01 19.11 -43.97
N LYS A 143 37.86 19.39 -43.34
CA LYS A 143 36.80 20.26 -43.89
C LYS A 143 37.04 21.76 -43.69
N GLY A 144 38.17 22.15 -43.09
CA GLY A 144 38.57 23.55 -42.95
C GLY A 144 38.01 24.27 -41.72
N PHE A 145 37.48 23.55 -40.73
CA PHE A 145 37.04 24.16 -39.48
C PHE A 145 38.24 24.46 -38.56
N ALA A 146 38.33 25.70 -38.06
CA ALA A 146 39.49 26.18 -37.32
C ALA A 146 39.51 25.81 -35.82
N LYS A 147 38.38 25.40 -35.25
CA LYS A 147 38.23 25.00 -33.84
C LYS A 147 37.48 23.69 -33.77
N SER A 148 37.75 22.87 -32.75
CA SER A 148 36.91 21.70 -32.47
C SER A 148 35.46 22.14 -32.17
N PRO A 149 34.45 21.40 -32.65
CA PRO A 149 33.06 21.73 -32.37
C PRO A 149 32.73 21.46 -30.91
N ASP A 150 31.79 22.23 -30.33
CA ASP A 150 31.20 21.90 -29.03
C ASP A 150 30.10 20.84 -29.24
N TYR A 151 30.27 19.68 -28.62
CA TYR A 151 29.28 18.59 -28.64
C TYR A 151 29.38 17.75 -27.37
N TYR A 152 28.31 17.04 -27.06
CA TYR A 152 28.32 16.05 -25.97
C TYR A 152 28.42 14.62 -26.49
N ILE A 153 28.94 13.74 -25.64
CA ILE A 153 29.16 12.33 -25.92
C ILE A 153 28.25 11.51 -25.02
N TYR A 154 27.58 10.53 -25.64
CA TYR A 154 26.66 9.60 -24.99
C TYR A 154 27.03 8.16 -25.37
N PRO A 155 27.96 7.53 -24.63
CA PRO A 155 28.34 6.14 -24.86
C PRO A 155 27.14 5.22 -24.71
N LEU A 156 26.94 4.32 -25.67
CA LEU A 156 26.02 3.21 -25.55
C LEU A 156 26.80 2.02 -24.97
N ILE A 157 26.48 1.68 -23.73
CA ILE A 157 27.11 0.61 -22.97
C ILE A 157 26.34 -0.68 -23.28
N GLU A 158 26.86 -1.41 -24.25
CA GLU A 158 26.20 -2.58 -24.84
C GLU A 158 27.12 -3.77 -25.07
N THR A 159 28.37 -3.67 -24.62
CA THR A 159 29.36 -4.75 -24.66
C THR A 159 29.73 -5.22 -23.25
N THR A 160 30.18 -6.47 -23.09
CA THR A 160 30.56 -6.98 -21.77
C THR A 160 31.76 -6.24 -21.18
N SER A 161 32.75 -5.88 -22.00
CA SER A 161 33.92 -5.12 -21.56
C SER A 161 33.55 -3.72 -21.09
N ALA A 162 32.63 -3.04 -21.76
CA ALA A 162 32.19 -1.72 -21.34
C ALA A 162 31.45 -1.73 -20.01
N ILE A 163 30.73 -2.82 -19.68
CA ILE A 163 30.11 -2.98 -18.35
C ILE A 163 31.16 -3.04 -17.24
N GLU A 164 32.29 -3.70 -17.45
CA GLU A 164 33.36 -3.73 -16.46
C GLU A 164 34.07 -2.37 -16.35
N GLU A 165 34.16 -1.64 -17.46
CA GLU A 165 34.91 -0.37 -17.58
C GLU A 165 34.07 0.91 -17.44
N VAL A 166 32.76 0.83 -17.15
CA VAL A 166 31.82 1.97 -17.11
C VAL A 166 32.40 3.21 -16.42
N TYR A 167 33.01 3.04 -15.25
CA TYR A 167 33.56 4.17 -14.48
C TYR A 167 34.66 4.92 -15.24
N LYS A 168 35.55 4.19 -15.92
CA LYS A 168 36.62 4.80 -16.72
C LYS A 168 36.07 5.42 -18.00
N ILE A 169 35.10 4.78 -18.64
CA ILE A 169 34.40 5.33 -19.83
C ILE A 169 33.75 6.68 -19.47
N ALA A 170 33.09 6.76 -18.32
CA ALA A 170 32.49 8.00 -17.84
C ALA A 170 33.52 9.11 -17.56
N GLN A 171 34.77 8.77 -17.25
CA GLN A 171 35.87 9.70 -16.99
C GLN A 171 36.71 10.02 -18.24
N ALA A 172 36.52 9.27 -19.32
CA ALA A 172 37.36 9.36 -20.51
C ALA A 172 37.38 10.76 -21.12
N SER A 173 36.30 11.53 -20.95
CA SER A 173 36.18 12.85 -21.53
C SER A 173 35.17 13.73 -20.77
N PRO A 174 35.45 15.04 -20.57
CA PRO A 174 34.50 15.98 -19.96
C PRO A 174 33.24 16.20 -20.83
N TYR A 175 33.29 15.81 -22.11
CA TYR A 175 32.15 15.84 -23.02
C TYR A 175 31.17 14.69 -22.79
N VAL A 176 31.53 13.66 -22.02
CA VAL A 176 30.58 12.61 -21.62
C VAL A 176 29.54 13.22 -20.68
N LYS A 177 28.28 13.33 -21.12
CA LYS A 177 27.17 13.93 -20.35
C LYS A 177 26.05 12.96 -20.02
N GLY A 178 26.25 11.67 -20.27
CA GLY A 178 25.31 10.61 -19.92
C GLY A 178 25.72 9.31 -20.59
N MET A 179 25.20 8.19 -20.10
CA MET A 179 25.41 6.87 -20.70
C MET A 179 24.09 6.16 -20.92
N TYR A 180 23.98 5.44 -22.02
CA TYR A 180 22.81 4.64 -22.38
C TYR A 180 23.10 3.16 -22.22
N PHE A 181 22.11 2.39 -21.80
CA PHE A 181 22.20 0.95 -21.71
C PHE A 181 21.73 0.29 -23.02
N GLY A 182 22.57 -0.49 -23.69
CA GLY A 182 22.17 -1.30 -24.84
C GLY A 182 21.87 -2.73 -24.43
N ASN A 183 20.59 -3.04 -24.20
CA ASN A 183 20.16 -4.32 -23.66
C ASN A 183 20.11 -5.46 -24.69
N ALA A 184 19.86 -5.15 -25.96
CA ALA A 184 19.75 -6.15 -27.01
C ALA A 184 21.11 -6.78 -27.33
N ASP A 185 22.09 -5.96 -27.73
CA ASP A 185 23.43 -6.42 -28.08
C ASP A 185 24.17 -7.06 -26.92
N LEU A 186 24.08 -6.48 -25.72
CA LEU A 186 24.67 -7.08 -24.52
C LEU A 186 24.08 -8.46 -24.22
N SER A 187 22.75 -8.64 -24.37
CA SER A 187 22.14 -9.95 -24.14
C SER A 187 22.60 -10.99 -25.16
N THR A 188 22.82 -10.56 -26.41
CA THR A 188 23.34 -11.39 -27.49
C THR A 188 24.77 -11.81 -27.21
N GLU A 189 25.64 -10.87 -26.82
CA GLU A 189 27.05 -11.14 -26.47
C GLU A 189 27.16 -12.10 -25.27
N LEU A 190 26.28 -11.96 -24.28
CA LEU A 190 26.20 -12.87 -23.14
C LEU A 190 25.58 -14.24 -23.47
N GLY A 191 24.98 -14.43 -24.65
CA GLY A 191 24.23 -15.64 -24.99
C GLY A 191 22.99 -15.85 -24.11
N SER A 192 22.34 -14.77 -23.70
CA SER A 192 21.32 -14.77 -22.64
C SER A 192 19.98 -14.16 -23.08
N LYS A 193 18.93 -14.35 -22.28
CA LYS A 193 17.63 -13.69 -22.54
C LYS A 193 17.72 -12.19 -22.21
N ASN A 194 17.24 -11.33 -23.11
CA ASN A 194 17.01 -9.92 -22.82
C ASN A 194 15.89 -9.76 -21.77
N SER A 195 16.25 -9.71 -20.49
CA SER A 195 15.32 -9.59 -19.37
C SER A 195 15.89 -8.73 -18.24
N MET A 196 15.01 -8.17 -17.39
CA MET A 196 15.43 -7.40 -16.21
C MET A 196 16.31 -8.22 -15.27
N LYS A 197 15.95 -9.49 -15.03
CA LYS A 197 16.69 -10.39 -14.12
C LYS A 197 18.09 -10.70 -14.65
N THR A 198 18.20 -11.06 -15.93
CA THR A 198 19.47 -11.49 -16.54
C THR A 198 20.49 -10.36 -16.60
N LEU A 199 20.02 -9.14 -16.90
CA LEU A 199 20.88 -7.98 -17.09
C LEU A 199 20.90 -7.06 -15.85
N LEU A 200 20.54 -7.58 -14.67
CA LEU A 200 20.45 -6.79 -13.43
C LEU A 200 21.80 -6.20 -13.03
N TYR A 201 22.85 -7.03 -13.01
CA TYR A 201 24.22 -6.60 -12.69
C TYR A 201 24.67 -5.48 -13.63
N ALA A 202 24.53 -5.69 -14.94
CA ALA A 202 24.95 -4.74 -15.96
C ALA A 202 24.26 -3.36 -15.80
N ARG A 203 22.95 -3.36 -15.54
CA ARG A 203 22.19 -2.14 -15.25
C ARG A 203 22.67 -1.42 -14.00
N GLN A 204 22.84 -2.13 -12.89
CA GLN A 204 23.31 -1.53 -11.64
C GLN A 204 24.75 -1.01 -11.76
N ARG A 205 25.62 -1.75 -12.45
CA ARG A 205 27.01 -1.36 -12.71
C ARG A 205 27.06 -0.06 -13.51
N LEU A 206 26.21 0.08 -14.53
CA LEU A 206 26.06 1.31 -15.30
C LEU A 206 25.61 2.47 -14.41
N VAL A 207 24.51 2.31 -13.66
CA VAL A 207 24.00 3.37 -12.77
C VAL A 207 25.06 3.83 -11.76
N MET A 208 25.80 2.90 -11.16
CA MET A 208 26.86 3.21 -10.20
C MET A 208 28.00 4.01 -10.87
N GLY A 209 28.45 3.61 -12.05
CA GLY A 209 29.49 4.31 -12.78
C GLY A 209 29.07 5.71 -13.25
N SER A 210 27.82 5.86 -13.72
CA SER A 210 27.22 7.15 -14.05
C SER A 210 27.12 8.07 -12.83
N ALA A 211 26.59 7.56 -11.72
CA ALA A 211 26.39 8.33 -10.49
C ALA A 211 27.72 8.80 -9.88
N ALA A 212 28.76 7.96 -9.92
CA ALA A 212 30.10 8.32 -9.46
C ALA A 212 30.71 9.52 -10.21
N ASN A 213 30.24 9.79 -11.43
CA ASN A 213 30.69 10.88 -12.28
C ASN A 213 29.63 12.00 -12.43
N ASN A 214 28.55 11.97 -11.66
CA ASN A 214 27.45 12.94 -11.69
C ASN A 214 26.81 13.11 -13.09
N ILE A 215 26.77 12.03 -13.89
CA ILE A 215 26.10 12.01 -15.19
C ILE A 215 24.85 11.10 -15.14
N PRO A 216 23.82 11.36 -15.95
CA PRO A 216 22.63 10.51 -16.02
C PRO A 216 22.91 9.13 -16.64
N ALA A 217 22.22 8.14 -16.11
CA ALA A 217 22.07 6.81 -16.69
C ALA A 217 20.70 6.71 -17.36
N MET A 218 20.68 6.28 -18.63
CA MET A 218 19.48 6.08 -19.42
C MET A 218 19.31 4.60 -19.75
N ASP A 219 18.15 4.02 -19.42
CA ASP A 219 17.91 2.59 -19.66
C ASP A 219 17.56 2.33 -21.14
N GLY A 220 17.83 1.10 -21.57
CA GLY A 220 17.65 0.66 -22.95
C GLY A 220 16.18 0.50 -23.36
N PRO A 221 15.91 0.25 -24.64
CA PRO A 221 14.55 0.11 -25.15
C PRO A 221 13.80 -1.10 -24.57
N CYS A 222 12.48 -0.94 -24.38
CA CYS A 222 11.58 -2.08 -24.23
C CYS A 222 11.26 -2.64 -25.62
N THR A 223 11.72 -3.86 -25.89
CA THR A 223 11.58 -4.51 -27.22
C THR A 223 10.15 -4.95 -27.53
N ARG A 224 9.29 -5.07 -26.52
CA ARG A 224 7.85 -5.34 -26.69
C ARG A 224 7.10 -4.04 -27.01
N ILE A 225 7.28 -3.56 -28.25
CA ILE A 225 6.79 -2.25 -28.71
C ILE A 225 5.30 -2.03 -28.37
N ASP A 226 4.45 -3.05 -28.56
CA ASP A 226 3.00 -2.95 -28.36
C ASP A 226 2.54 -3.09 -26.90
N SER A 227 3.40 -3.59 -26.01
CA SER A 227 3.01 -3.85 -24.62
C SER A 227 3.37 -2.68 -23.71
N LEU A 228 2.44 -1.74 -23.56
CA LEU A 228 2.59 -0.61 -22.62
C LEU A 228 2.67 -1.07 -21.16
N ILE A 229 2.05 -2.21 -20.82
CA ILE A 229 2.13 -2.82 -19.49
C ILE A 229 3.55 -3.32 -19.21
N ALA A 230 4.18 -4.02 -20.17
CA ALA A 230 5.56 -4.46 -20.02
C ALA A 230 6.51 -3.25 -19.90
N LEU A 231 6.30 -2.22 -20.73
CA LEU A 231 7.05 -0.97 -20.66
C LEU A 231 6.93 -0.29 -19.29
N GLU A 232 5.72 -0.15 -18.74
CA GLU A 232 5.52 0.50 -17.44
C GLU A 232 6.22 -0.28 -16.32
N SER A 233 6.12 -1.61 -16.34
CA SER A 233 6.79 -2.49 -15.38
C SER A 233 8.32 -2.39 -15.44
N GLU A 234 8.90 -2.44 -16.65
CA GLU A 234 10.35 -2.29 -16.85
C GLU A 234 10.82 -0.88 -16.45
N ALA A 235 10.10 0.16 -16.87
CA ALA A 235 10.45 1.54 -16.55
C ALA A 235 10.46 1.81 -15.04
N LYS A 236 9.47 1.27 -14.29
CA LYS A 236 9.43 1.39 -12.82
C LYS A 236 10.63 0.73 -12.18
N GLN A 237 10.95 -0.51 -12.58
CA GLN A 237 12.14 -1.21 -12.09
C GLN A 237 13.43 -0.44 -12.39
N SER A 238 13.57 0.13 -13.59
CA SER A 238 14.74 0.93 -13.94
C SER A 238 14.81 2.24 -13.14
N LYS A 239 13.68 2.92 -12.89
CA LYS A 239 13.62 4.09 -12.00
C LYS A 239 14.06 3.73 -10.58
N ASP A 240 13.60 2.61 -10.05
CA ASP A 240 13.94 2.12 -8.71
C ASP A 240 15.43 1.76 -8.60
N MET A 241 16.06 1.28 -9.68
CA MET A 241 17.52 1.07 -9.75
C MET A 241 18.32 2.38 -9.80
N GLY A 242 17.69 3.51 -10.11
CA GLY A 242 18.33 4.82 -10.17
C GLY A 242 18.61 5.34 -11.58
N PHE A 243 18.00 4.77 -12.63
CA PHE A 243 18.02 5.39 -13.96
C PHE A 243 17.21 6.70 -13.98
N GLN A 244 17.61 7.66 -14.82
CA GLN A 244 16.94 8.95 -14.96
C GLN A 244 15.96 9.01 -16.14
N GLY A 245 16.00 8.03 -17.03
CA GLY A 245 15.11 7.94 -18.18
C GLY A 245 15.28 6.63 -18.93
N LYS A 246 14.58 6.51 -20.06
CA LYS A 246 14.59 5.31 -20.89
C LYS A 246 14.47 5.65 -22.37
N ILE A 247 15.06 4.81 -23.22
CA ILE A 247 14.89 4.87 -24.68
C ILE A 247 13.51 4.33 -25.09
N ALA A 248 12.81 5.10 -25.92
CA ALA A 248 11.63 4.67 -26.66
C ALA A 248 12.01 4.24 -28.09
N LEU A 249 11.37 3.17 -28.57
CA LEU A 249 11.41 2.75 -29.97
C LEU A 249 10.21 3.27 -30.77
N HIS A 250 9.14 3.68 -30.07
CA HIS A 250 7.91 4.14 -30.70
C HIS A 250 7.29 5.31 -29.92
N PRO A 251 6.73 6.35 -30.58
CA PRO A 251 6.10 7.49 -29.91
C PRO A 251 5.08 7.14 -28.81
N LYS A 252 4.28 6.09 -29.02
CA LYS A 252 3.30 5.58 -28.03
C LYS A 252 3.88 5.18 -26.67
N GLN A 253 5.20 4.95 -26.59
CA GLN A 253 5.89 4.61 -25.35
C GLN A 253 6.22 5.86 -24.51
N LEU A 254 6.30 7.03 -25.14
CA LEU A 254 6.69 8.29 -24.50
C LEU A 254 5.78 8.70 -23.34
N PRO A 255 4.44 8.61 -23.43
CA PRO A 255 3.57 8.98 -22.31
C PRO A 255 3.85 8.15 -21.05
N ILE A 256 4.11 6.85 -21.21
CA ILE A 256 4.42 5.94 -20.09
C ILE A 256 5.80 6.24 -19.51
N ILE A 257 6.82 6.42 -20.36
CA ILE A 257 8.18 6.77 -19.91
C ILE A 257 8.16 8.10 -19.15
N ASN A 258 7.53 9.14 -19.72
CA ASN A 258 7.38 10.44 -19.07
C ASN A 258 6.63 10.32 -17.74
N LYS A 259 5.54 9.53 -17.68
CA LYS A 259 4.80 9.28 -16.44
C LYS A 259 5.64 8.64 -15.35
N VAL A 260 6.50 7.69 -15.71
CA VAL A 260 7.32 6.98 -14.73
C VAL A 260 8.47 7.87 -14.26
N PHE A 261 9.25 8.46 -15.16
CA PHE A 261 10.50 9.13 -14.80
C PHE A 261 10.36 10.58 -14.34
N ARG A 262 9.28 11.28 -14.69
CA ARG A 262 9.02 12.63 -14.19
C ARG A 262 8.49 12.58 -12.74
N PRO A 263 8.76 13.64 -11.94
CA PRO A 263 8.26 13.70 -10.57
C PRO A 263 6.74 13.81 -10.55
N SER A 264 6.11 13.06 -9.66
CA SER A 264 4.67 13.13 -9.38
C SER A 264 4.32 14.41 -8.61
N GLY A 265 3.01 14.71 -8.52
CA GLY A 265 2.54 15.81 -7.67
C GLY A 265 2.97 15.65 -6.20
N ASP A 266 3.03 14.42 -5.71
CA ASP A 266 3.46 14.13 -4.34
C ASP A 266 4.98 14.22 -4.17
N ASP A 267 5.77 13.81 -5.17
CA ASP A 267 7.22 14.05 -5.18
C ASP A 267 7.53 15.56 -5.10
N LEU A 268 6.78 16.37 -5.85
CA LEU A 268 6.93 17.83 -5.84
C LEU A 268 6.49 18.45 -4.51
N LYS A 269 5.36 17.99 -3.94
CA LYS A 269 4.93 18.44 -2.60
C LYS A 269 5.99 18.08 -1.55
N TRP A 270 6.49 16.85 -1.57
CA TRP A 270 7.54 16.40 -0.66
C TRP A 270 8.80 17.24 -0.83
N ALA A 271 9.30 17.41 -2.05
CA ALA A 271 10.52 18.17 -2.32
C ALA A 271 10.40 19.65 -1.91
N ASN A 272 9.26 20.28 -2.18
CA ASN A 272 8.97 21.65 -1.73
C ASN A 272 8.84 21.76 -0.21
N ARG A 273 8.24 20.76 0.46
CA ARG A 273 8.19 20.67 1.92
C ARG A 273 9.60 20.62 2.50
N ILE A 274 10.47 19.75 1.99
CA ILE A 274 11.87 19.65 2.42
C ILE A 274 12.59 20.99 2.21
N LYS A 275 12.42 21.63 1.04
CA LYS A 275 13.00 22.96 0.76
C LYS A 275 12.53 24.03 1.77
N LYS A 276 11.25 24.02 2.15
CA LYS A 276 10.68 24.96 3.13
C LYS A 276 11.24 24.75 4.54
N ILE A 277 11.37 23.50 4.99
CA ILE A 277 11.92 23.15 6.32
C ILE A 277 13.33 23.73 6.51
N ILE A 278 14.13 23.77 5.45
CA ILE A 278 15.52 24.29 5.49
C ILE A 278 15.56 25.82 5.54
N SER A 279 14.60 26.50 4.89
CA SER A 279 14.51 27.97 4.95
C SER A 279 14.22 28.50 6.36
N SER A 280 13.82 27.63 7.31
CA SER A 280 13.59 27.92 8.72
C SER A 280 14.77 27.58 9.67
N ASP A 281 15.99 27.40 9.14
CA ASP A 281 17.28 27.47 9.86
C ASP A 281 17.48 26.49 11.05
N SER A 282 17.37 25.18 10.80
CA SER A 282 17.79 24.13 11.75
C SER A 282 18.44 22.93 11.03
N SER A 283 19.62 22.50 11.48
CA SER A 283 20.52 21.61 10.75
C SER A 283 20.16 20.12 10.74
N VAL A 284 19.11 19.69 11.44
CA VAL A 284 18.49 18.35 11.38
C VAL A 284 17.04 18.52 11.85
N TYR A 285 16.05 17.99 11.12
CA TYR A 285 14.64 18.06 11.53
C TYR A 285 14.11 16.65 11.83
N GLN A 286 13.45 16.49 12.97
CA GLN A 286 12.46 15.42 13.19
C GLN A 286 11.11 16.04 12.86
N ALA A 287 10.59 15.79 11.66
CA ALA A 287 9.22 16.21 11.35
C ALA A 287 8.26 15.33 12.16
N HIS A 288 7.39 15.94 12.94
CA HIS A 288 6.30 15.26 13.67
C HIS A 288 5.00 15.48 12.90
N ASP A 289 4.44 14.42 12.31
CA ASP A 289 3.09 14.42 11.78
C ASP A 289 2.33 13.13 12.14
N GLN A 290 1.10 12.99 11.61
CA GLN A 290 0.21 11.86 11.88
C GLN A 290 0.74 10.51 11.32
N SER A 291 1.77 10.56 10.47
CA SER A 291 2.44 9.41 9.84
C SER A 291 3.72 8.98 10.58
N GLY A 292 4.14 9.71 11.62
CA GLY A 292 5.28 9.35 12.46
C GLY A 292 6.40 10.38 12.47
N ARG A 293 7.60 9.96 12.91
CA ARG A 293 8.83 10.78 12.93
C ARG A 293 9.69 10.46 11.71
N GLU A 294 9.93 11.44 10.82
CA GLU A 294 10.86 11.30 9.69
C GLU A 294 12.17 12.06 9.99
N PHE A 295 13.32 11.38 9.84
CA PHE A 295 14.64 12.00 9.96
C PHE A 295 15.02 12.70 8.65
N ILE A 296 15.12 14.03 8.69
CA ILE A 296 15.51 14.85 7.54
C ILE A 296 16.94 15.37 7.73
N GLY A 297 17.83 14.91 6.86
CA GLY A 297 19.25 15.28 6.82
C GLY A 297 19.78 15.64 5.43
N PRO A 298 21.06 15.99 5.27
CA PRO A 298 21.65 16.48 4.01
C PRO A 298 21.37 15.63 2.75
N PRO A 299 21.30 14.28 2.80
CA PRO A 299 20.92 13.47 1.64
C PRO A 299 19.50 13.76 1.11
N HIS A 300 18.55 14.04 2.00
CA HIS A 300 17.16 14.35 1.64
C HIS A 300 17.07 15.68 0.91
N ILE A 301 17.91 16.64 1.30
CA ILE A 301 18.03 17.95 0.65
C ILE A 301 18.52 17.79 -0.78
N LYS A 302 19.61 17.05 -0.97
CA LYS A 302 20.16 16.76 -2.30
C LYS A 302 19.12 16.06 -3.18
N ARG A 303 18.38 15.11 -2.62
CA ARG A 303 17.27 14.44 -3.30
C ARG A 303 16.15 15.42 -3.70
N ALA A 304 15.73 16.30 -2.79
CA ALA A 304 14.69 17.28 -3.08
C ALA A 304 15.09 18.23 -4.22
N TYR A 305 16.32 18.74 -4.23
CA TYR A 305 16.83 19.55 -5.35
C TYR A 305 16.90 18.77 -6.66
N LYS A 306 17.34 17.50 -6.61
CA LYS A 306 17.34 16.63 -7.80
C LYS A 306 15.93 16.38 -8.35
N ILE A 307 14.92 16.25 -7.49
CA ILE A 307 13.51 16.14 -7.90
C ILE A 307 13.06 17.45 -8.57
N LEU A 308 13.38 18.60 -7.97
CA LEU A 308 12.98 19.91 -8.46
C LEU A 308 13.70 20.33 -9.76
N SER A 309 14.85 19.74 -10.07
CA SER A 309 15.56 20.00 -11.34
C SER A 309 15.00 19.20 -12.53
N ILE A 310 14.10 18.24 -12.29
CA ILE A 310 13.46 17.47 -13.37
C ILE A 310 12.23 18.25 -13.85
N LYS A 311 12.13 18.48 -15.17
CA LYS A 311 10.97 19.16 -15.77
C LYS A 311 9.69 18.37 -15.42
N PRO A 312 8.70 19.00 -14.74
CA PRO A 312 7.46 18.33 -14.41
C PRO A 312 6.70 17.96 -15.70
N MET A 313 5.76 17.04 -15.60
CA MET A 313 4.93 16.68 -16.75
C MET A 313 4.15 17.91 -17.24
N SER A 314 4.45 18.39 -18.45
CA SER A 314 3.55 19.30 -19.18
C SER A 314 2.34 18.49 -19.62
N VAL A 315 1.30 18.48 -18.79
CA VAL A 315 0.01 17.95 -19.23
C VAL A 315 -0.58 19.00 -20.17
N THR A 316 -0.32 18.89 -21.46
CA THR A 316 -1.22 19.47 -22.47
C THR A 316 -2.40 18.50 -22.56
N PRO A 317 -3.60 18.88 -22.08
CA PRO A 317 -4.77 18.05 -22.26
C PRO A 317 -4.94 17.81 -23.76
N ALA A 318 -5.16 16.56 -24.17
CA ALA A 318 -5.57 16.29 -25.54
C ALA A 318 -6.83 17.13 -25.82
N GLU A 319 -6.82 17.91 -26.92
CA GLU A 319 -8.00 18.64 -27.38
C GLU A 319 -9.09 17.62 -27.72
N GLY A 320 -9.99 17.43 -26.76
CA GLY A 320 -11.15 16.55 -26.85
C GLY A 320 -12.09 16.91 -25.70
N GLU A 321 -13.40 16.71 -25.91
CA GLU A 321 -14.40 16.92 -24.85
C GLU A 321 -14.03 16.10 -23.61
N SER A 322 -13.50 16.79 -22.60
CA SER A 322 -13.05 16.14 -21.39
C SER A 322 -14.26 15.74 -20.54
N VAL A 323 -14.48 14.43 -20.42
CA VAL A 323 -15.49 13.90 -19.51
C VAL A 323 -14.86 13.79 -18.13
N SER A 324 -15.41 14.54 -17.17
CA SER A 324 -14.98 14.43 -15.78
C SER A 324 -15.54 13.14 -15.16
N PRO A 325 -14.70 12.19 -14.72
CA PRO A 325 -15.18 10.99 -14.07
C PRO A 325 -15.81 11.37 -12.72
N ARG A 326 -17.02 10.88 -12.46
CA ARG A 326 -17.68 11.02 -11.16
C ARG A 326 -17.62 9.69 -10.41
N LEU A 327 -16.98 9.69 -9.24
CA LEU A 327 -17.07 8.56 -8.31
C LEU A 327 -18.41 8.62 -7.57
N ILE A 328 -19.22 7.58 -7.70
CA ILE A 328 -20.46 7.42 -6.90
C ILE A 328 -20.05 6.91 -5.51
N ARG A 329 -20.03 7.80 -4.51
CA ARG A 329 -19.82 7.43 -3.10
C ARG A 329 -21.14 7.06 -2.43
N ARG A 330 -21.16 5.97 -1.67
CA ARG A 330 -22.34 5.40 -0.99
C ARG A 330 -22.14 5.43 0.53
N GLY A 331 -21.72 6.58 1.07
CA GLY A 331 -21.60 6.81 2.52
C GLY A 331 -22.85 7.46 3.13
N ALA A 332 -22.90 7.47 4.46
CA ALA A 332 -23.96 8.12 5.24
C ALA A 332 -24.03 9.63 4.95
N LYS A 333 -25.22 10.11 4.63
CA LYS A 333 -25.59 11.52 4.48
C LYS A 333 -26.86 11.82 5.26
N ALA A 334 -27.07 13.09 5.60
CA ALA A 334 -28.31 13.55 6.25
C ALA A 334 -29.57 13.08 5.50
N GLU A 335 -29.56 13.14 4.18
CA GLU A 335 -30.66 12.71 3.29
C GLU A 335 -30.93 11.19 3.29
N THR A 336 -29.93 10.37 3.65
CA THR A 336 -30.01 8.90 3.59
C THR A 336 -30.33 8.23 4.93
N ILE A 337 -30.31 9.00 6.02
CA ILE A 337 -30.58 8.54 7.38
C ILE A 337 -32.06 8.77 7.64
N ASN A 338 -32.87 7.75 7.40
CA ASN A 338 -34.29 7.78 7.72
C ASN A 338 -34.53 7.18 9.11
N PHE A 339 -34.98 8.02 10.05
CA PHE A 339 -35.16 7.66 11.46
C PHE A 339 -36.35 6.74 11.72
N PHE A 340 -37.33 6.71 10.82
CA PHE A 340 -38.64 6.08 11.07
C PHE A 340 -38.88 4.80 10.28
N THR A 341 -37.92 4.38 9.44
CA THR A 341 -38.08 3.19 8.58
C THR A 341 -37.04 2.13 8.88
N THR A 342 -37.48 0.88 8.89
CA THR A 342 -36.60 -0.29 8.83
C THR A 342 -35.87 -0.28 7.49
N ASN A 343 -34.54 -0.22 7.52
CA ASN A 343 -33.71 -0.23 6.32
C ASN A 343 -33.27 -1.67 6.03
N SER A 344 -33.88 -2.29 5.02
CA SER A 344 -33.48 -3.61 4.51
C SER A 344 -32.44 -3.47 3.40
N PHE A 345 -31.42 -4.35 3.40
CA PHE A 345 -30.35 -4.30 2.39
C PHE A 345 -30.39 -5.49 1.44
N GLN A 346 -29.87 -5.27 0.22
CA GLN A 346 -30.05 -6.13 -0.96
C GLN A 346 -29.16 -7.38 -1.01
N PHE A 347 -28.34 -7.66 0.02
CA PHE A 347 -27.40 -8.77 -0.01
C PHE A 347 -27.83 -9.90 0.92
N GLU A 348 -28.01 -11.06 0.32
CA GLU A 348 -28.17 -12.34 0.98
C GLU A 348 -26.82 -13.07 0.97
N ILE A 349 -26.45 -13.67 2.10
CA ILE A 349 -25.25 -14.49 2.21
C ILE A 349 -25.66 -15.93 2.50
N PRO A 350 -25.40 -16.87 1.58
CA PRO A 350 -25.50 -18.29 1.90
C PRO A 350 -24.38 -18.69 2.85
N ILE A 351 -24.74 -19.31 3.97
CA ILE A 351 -23.80 -19.88 4.93
C ILE A 351 -23.25 -21.17 4.34
N SER A 352 -22.11 -21.06 3.66
CA SER A 352 -21.41 -22.22 3.11
C SER A 352 -20.44 -22.83 4.12
N GLU A 353 -20.14 -24.12 3.92
CA GLU A 353 -19.06 -24.83 4.63
C GLU A 353 -17.72 -24.09 4.53
N GLY A 354 -17.41 -23.53 3.36
CA GLY A 354 -16.19 -22.75 3.16
C GLY A 354 -16.16 -21.43 3.96
N LEU A 355 -17.31 -20.77 4.13
CA LEU A 355 -17.40 -19.58 4.98
C LEU A 355 -17.14 -19.94 6.45
N LEU A 356 -17.75 -21.03 6.93
CA LEU A 356 -17.58 -21.49 8.31
C LEU A 356 -16.13 -21.92 8.59
N ALA A 357 -15.52 -22.71 7.69
CA ALA A 357 -14.13 -23.13 7.85
C ALA A 357 -13.16 -21.94 7.89
N ASN A 358 -13.35 -20.94 7.01
CA ASN A 358 -12.53 -19.72 7.05
C ASN A 358 -12.77 -18.92 8.34
N TRP A 359 -14.02 -18.84 8.80
CA TRP A 359 -14.36 -18.15 10.04
C TRP A 359 -13.71 -18.82 11.26
N ASP A 360 -13.87 -20.13 11.40
CA ASP A 360 -13.32 -20.90 12.52
C ASP A 360 -11.79 -20.82 12.57
N SER A 361 -11.12 -20.83 11.41
CA SER A 361 -9.68 -20.58 11.30
C SER A 361 -9.28 -19.16 11.72
N LEU A 362 -10.13 -18.16 11.44
CA LEU A 362 -9.85 -16.77 11.81
C LEU A 362 -9.91 -16.57 13.32
N VAL A 363 -10.95 -17.09 13.97
CA VAL A 363 -11.25 -16.76 15.39
C VAL A 363 -10.91 -17.87 16.37
N PHE A 364 -10.22 -18.94 15.94
CA PHE A 364 -9.92 -20.12 16.76
C PHE A 364 -11.16 -20.70 17.44
N ASN A 365 -12.18 -21.05 16.64
CA ASN A 365 -13.37 -21.67 17.20
C ASN A 365 -13.09 -23.14 17.59
N THR A 366 -13.04 -23.41 18.89
CA THR A 366 -12.77 -24.74 19.46
C THR A 366 -14.01 -25.47 19.95
N ARG A 367 -15.20 -24.87 19.80
CA ARG A 367 -16.46 -25.37 20.36
C ARG A 367 -17.04 -26.49 19.49
N ARG A 368 -17.30 -27.67 20.05
CA ARG A 368 -17.82 -28.81 19.28
C ARG A 368 -19.23 -28.57 18.74
N VAL A 369 -20.05 -27.74 19.39
CA VAL A 369 -21.41 -27.42 18.92
C VAL A 369 -21.40 -26.78 17.52
N GLY A 370 -20.35 -26.03 17.18
CA GLY A 370 -20.18 -25.40 15.87
C GLY A 370 -19.27 -26.16 14.90
N SER A 371 -18.37 -27.01 15.40
CA SER A 371 -17.38 -27.70 14.56
C SER A 371 -17.68 -29.19 14.30
N ASN A 372 -18.52 -29.84 15.13
CA ASN A 372 -18.80 -31.27 15.06
C ASN A 372 -20.31 -31.59 14.97
N SER A 373 -20.76 -32.07 13.80
CA SER A 373 -22.17 -32.41 13.54
C SER A 373 -22.70 -33.51 14.45
N GLY A 374 -21.89 -34.52 14.78
CA GLY A 374 -22.31 -35.62 15.65
C GLY A 374 -22.58 -35.14 17.08
N PHE A 375 -21.73 -34.25 17.60
CA PHE A 375 -21.92 -33.64 18.91
C PHE A 375 -23.12 -32.70 18.92
N ALA A 376 -23.28 -31.83 17.92
CA ALA A 376 -24.43 -30.94 17.82
C ALA A 376 -25.76 -31.72 17.75
N LYS A 377 -25.80 -32.86 17.04
CA LYS A 377 -26.96 -33.75 17.00
C LYS A 377 -27.30 -34.39 18.34
N LYS A 378 -26.29 -34.75 19.15
CA LYS A 378 -26.51 -35.23 20.52
C LYS A 378 -27.15 -34.17 21.42
N LEU A 379 -26.86 -32.88 21.17
CA LEU A 379 -27.51 -31.75 21.83
C LEU A 379 -28.90 -31.42 21.26
N GLY A 380 -29.41 -32.19 20.30
CA GLY A 380 -30.73 -32.00 19.70
C GLY A 380 -30.77 -31.10 18.47
N PHE A 381 -29.62 -30.69 17.91
CA PHE A 381 -29.59 -29.87 16.70
C PHE A 381 -29.64 -30.69 15.42
N ARG A 382 -30.18 -30.09 14.35
CA ARG A 382 -30.17 -30.70 13.01
C ARG A 382 -28.75 -30.98 12.51
N ASP A 383 -27.87 -30.02 12.73
CA ASP A 383 -26.45 -30.05 12.35
C ASP A 383 -25.65 -29.09 13.25
N ARG A 384 -24.37 -28.88 12.92
CA ARG A 384 -23.52 -27.84 13.49
C ARG A 384 -24.21 -26.48 13.42
N VAL A 385 -24.19 -25.79 14.54
CA VAL A 385 -24.81 -24.46 14.64
C VAL A 385 -23.77 -23.41 14.26
N VAL A 386 -24.17 -22.46 13.41
CA VAL A 386 -23.31 -21.34 13.05
C VAL A 386 -22.88 -20.59 14.31
N PRO A 387 -21.57 -20.29 14.48
CA PRO A 387 -21.09 -19.62 15.69
C PRO A 387 -21.73 -18.24 15.89
N ASN A 388 -22.05 -17.91 17.15
CA ASN A 388 -22.52 -16.58 17.57
C ASN A 388 -21.63 -15.46 17.02
N SER A 389 -20.32 -15.68 16.99
CA SER A 389 -19.33 -14.73 16.49
C SER A 389 -19.50 -14.39 15.00
N LEU A 390 -19.82 -15.37 14.16
CA LEU A 390 -20.06 -15.12 12.75
C LEU A 390 -21.35 -14.31 12.56
N LEU A 391 -22.42 -14.69 13.28
CA LEU A 391 -23.69 -13.97 13.18
C LEU A 391 -23.61 -12.53 13.70
N MET A 392 -22.91 -12.29 14.81
CA MET A 392 -22.67 -10.93 15.30
C MET A 392 -21.94 -10.09 14.25
N THR A 393 -20.93 -10.68 13.60
CA THR A 393 -20.16 -10.01 12.55
C THR A 393 -21.01 -9.72 11.32
N LEU A 394 -21.83 -10.68 10.88
CA LEU A 394 -22.75 -10.50 9.77
C LEU A 394 -23.82 -9.44 10.08
N ALA A 395 -24.35 -9.41 11.30
CA ALA A 395 -25.28 -8.37 11.74
C ALA A 395 -24.61 -6.98 11.71
N ALA A 396 -23.34 -6.91 12.15
CA ALA A 396 -22.57 -5.67 12.14
C ALA A 396 -22.20 -5.19 10.72
N SER A 397 -22.10 -6.08 9.73
CA SER A 397 -21.64 -5.77 8.35
C SER A 397 -22.77 -5.65 7.32
N LEU A 398 -23.67 -6.64 7.25
CA LEU A 398 -24.67 -6.75 6.17
C LEU A 398 -25.68 -5.61 6.18
N ALA A 399 -26.07 -5.19 7.38
CA ALA A 399 -27.12 -4.21 7.53
C ALA A 399 -26.67 -2.79 7.18
N VAL A 400 -25.38 -2.46 7.09
CA VAL A 400 -24.90 -1.06 7.03
C VAL A 400 -24.15 -0.68 5.76
N THR A 401 -24.29 -1.48 4.70
CA THR A 401 -23.46 -1.45 3.47
C THR A 401 -23.35 -0.07 2.80
N ARG A 402 -24.36 0.81 2.92
CA ARG A 402 -24.38 2.19 2.38
C ARG A 402 -24.09 3.29 3.41
N LEU A 403 -23.81 2.93 4.66
CA LEU A 403 -23.41 3.87 5.69
C LEU A 403 -21.92 3.72 6.01
N THR A 404 -21.39 2.50 5.97
CA THR A 404 -20.03 2.18 6.44
C THR A 404 -18.89 2.77 5.63
N GLU A 405 -19.09 3.16 4.36
CA GLU A 405 -18.03 3.80 3.56
C GLU A 405 -17.50 5.09 4.21
N SER A 406 -18.36 5.82 4.93
CA SER A 406 -17.99 7.03 5.66
C SER A 406 -17.78 6.80 7.16
N ALA A 407 -17.97 5.57 7.66
CA ALA A 407 -17.76 5.27 9.07
C ALA A 407 -16.27 5.38 9.42
N LYS A 408 -15.97 6.00 10.56
CA LYS A 408 -14.61 6.08 11.10
C LYS A 408 -14.28 4.86 11.97
N VAL A 409 -15.16 4.54 12.93
CA VAL A 409 -14.93 3.50 13.94
C VAL A 409 -16.27 2.94 14.44
N HIS A 410 -16.36 1.62 14.65
CA HIS A 410 -17.41 0.99 15.45
C HIS A 410 -17.01 1.08 16.93
N LEU A 411 -17.74 1.86 17.72
CA LEU A 411 -17.37 2.15 19.11
C LEU A 411 -17.73 0.99 20.02
N GLU A 412 -19.00 0.59 19.98
CA GLU A 412 -19.60 -0.29 20.97
C GLU A 412 -20.70 -1.14 20.35
N PHE A 413 -20.83 -2.36 20.89
CA PHE A 413 -21.86 -3.33 20.58
C PHE A 413 -22.54 -3.76 21.89
N LYS A 414 -23.87 -3.85 21.89
CA LYS A 414 -24.67 -4.28 23.06
C LYS A 414 -25.81 -5.19 22.65
N ASN A 415 -26.38 -5.87 23.64
CA ASN A 415 -27.64 -6.61 23.50
C ASN A 415 -27.59 -7.61 22.32
N ALA A 416 -26.43 -8.24 22.12
CA ALA A 416 -26.25 -9.22 21.07
C ALA A 416 -26.91 -10.52 21.51
N ALA A 417 -27.92 -10.97 20.78
CA ALA A 417 -28.68 -12.16 21.14
C ALA A 417 -28.84 -13.10 19.95
N TYR A 418 -28.44 -14.35 20.18
CA TYR A 418 -28.66 -15.44 19.24
C TYR A 418 -30.03 -16.05 19.51
N LEU A 419 -30.98 -15.85 18.60
CA LEU A 419 -32.40 -16.13 18.86
C LEU A 419 -32.84 -17.51 18.37
N ARG A 420 -32.31 -17.95 17.23
CA ARG A 420 -32.67 -19.23 16.60
C ARG A 420 -31.44 -19.84 15.92
N PRO A 421 -31.24 -21.16 15.97
CA PRO A 421 -30.06 -21.78 15.37
C PRO A 421 -30.05 -21.56 13.85
N VAL A 422 -28.87 -21.21 13.34
CA VAL A 422 -28.57 -21.15 11.91
C VAL A 422 -27.67 -22.33 11.57
N TYR A 423 -27.84 -22.90 10.38
CA TYR A 423 -27.11 -24.07 9.91
C TYR A 423 -26.36 -23.80 8.60
N PRO A 424 -25.31 -24.59 8.28
CA PRO A 424 -24.78 -24.65 6.93
C PRO A 424 -25.90 -24.89 5.91
N GLY A 425 -25.88 -24.13 4.82
CA GLY A 425 -26.91 -24.15 3.77
C GLY A 425 -28.01 -23.09 3.94
N ASP A 426 -28.18 -22.51 5.13
CA ASP A 426 -29.12 -21.40 5.32
C ASP A 426 -28.63 -20.14 4.61
N THR A 427 -29.56 -19.25 4.25
CA THR A 427 -29.27 -17.96 3.62
C THR A 427 -29.70 -16.84 4.54
N ILE A 428 -28.77 -15.96 4.87
CA ILE A 428 -28.97 -14.88 5.84
C ILE A 428 -29.03 -13.52 5.15
N SER A 429 -29.97 -12.69 5.56
CA SER A 429 -30.03 -11.27 5.18
C SER A 429 -30.18 -10.38 6.41
N GLY A 430 -29.81 -9.10 6.27
CA GLY A 430 -29.80 -8.15 7.37
C GLY A 430 -30.66 -6.92 7.13
N TYR A 431 -31.21 -6.38 8.21
CA TYR A 431 -31.85 -5.07 8.23
C TYR A 431 -31.54 -4.35 9.54
N PHE A 432 -31.69 -3.03 9.56
CA PHE A 432 -31.51 -2.25 10.78
C PHE A 432 -32.46 -1.07 10.87
N ARG A 433 -32.53 -0.51 12.08
CA ARG A 433 -33.15 0.78 12.36
C ARG A 433 -32.21 1.64 13.19
N ILE A 434 -32.36 2.95 13.05
CA ILE A 434 -31.60 3.91 13.86
C ILE A 434 -32.32 4.08 15.19
N ILE A 435 -31.58 4.02 16.29
CA ILE A 435 -32.13 4.15 17.65
C ILE A 435 -31.63 5.42 18.34
N SER A 436 -30.49 5.97 17.91
CA SER A 436 -30.00 7.25 18.43
C SER A 436 -29.07 7.97 17.46
N VAL A 437 -29.07 9.30 17.53
CA VAL A 437 -28.10 10.18 16.90
C VAL A 437 -27.66 11.23 17.92
N SER A 438 -26.37 11.24 18.21
CA SER A 438 -25.74 12.16 19.14
C SER A 438 -24.41 12.67 18.58
N GLU A 439 -23.70 13.46 19.38
CA GLU A 439 -22.39 13.99 19.02
C GLU A 439 -21.31 13.43 19.93
N SER A 440 -20.10 13.30 19.39
CA SER A 440 -18.92 13.07 20.23
C SER A 440 -18.76 14.20 21.25
N LEU A 441 -18.12 13.93 22.39
CA LEU A 441 -17.87 14.91 23.46
C LEU A 441 -17.28 16.25 22.99
N GLN A 442 -16.44 16.24 21.95
CA GLN A 442 -15.82 17.45 21.38
C GLN A 442 -16.63 18.10 20.23
N GLY A 443 -17.82 17.59 19.91
CA GLY A 443 -18.69 18.09 18.82
C GLY A 443 -18.17 17.86 17.39
N LYS A 444 -16.98 17.25 17.22
CA LYS A 444 -16.29 17.09 15.92
C LYS A 444 -16.83 15.95 15.04
N ASN A 445 -17.59 15.03 15.62
CA ASN A 445 -18.08 13.82 14.95
C ASN A 445 -19.53 13.53 15.37
N SER A 446 -20.27 12.86 14.50
CA SER A 446 -21.61 12.35 14.80
C SER A 446 -21.51 10.89 15.25
N VAL A 447 -22.30 10.51 16.24
CA VAL A 447 -22.41 9.13 16.74
C VAL A 447 -23.82 8.64 16.43
N ILE A 448 -23.91 7.52 15.73
CA ILE A 448 -25.21 6.91 15.37
C ILE A 448 -25.31 5.55 16.05
N GLY A 449 -26.32 5.40 16.90
CA GLY A 449 -26.76 4.13 17.46
C GLY A 449 -27.78 3.47 16.54
N SER A 450 -27.64 2.17 16.31
CA SER A 450 -28.49 1.40 15.39
C SER A 450 -28.72 0.00 15.93
N GLN A 451 -29.94 -0.52 15.73
CA GLN A 451 -30.31 -1.89 16.07
C GLN A 451 -30.42 -2.72 14.79
N HIS A 452 -29.69 -3.82 14.74
CA HIS A 452 -29.49 -4.71 13.61
C HIS A 452 -30.16 -6.04 13.87
N PHE A 453 -30.67 -6.64 12.80
CA PHE A 453 -31.34 -7.92 12.81
C PHE A 453 -30.85 -8.75 11.63
N LEU A 454 -30.72 -10.06 11.87
CA LEU A 454 -30.54 -11.04 10.81
C LEU A 454 -31.79 -11.90 10.68
N LYS A 455 -32.17 -12.20 9.45
CA LYS A 455 -33.25 -13.15 9.13
C LYS A 455 -32.75 -14.28 8.24
N ASN A 456 -33.33 -15.47 8.41
CA ASN A 456 -33.11 -16.61 7.52
C ASN A 456 -33.96 -16.49 6.24
N GLN A 457 -33.85 -17.49 5.36
CA GLN A 457 -34.60 -17.59 4.11
C GLN A 457 -36.13 -17.70 4.29
N GLU A 458 -36.59 -18.10 5.48
CA GLU A 458 -38.01 -18.21 5.84
C GLU A 458 -38.57 -16.90 6.39
N GLY A 459 -37.71 -15.91 6.63
CA GLY A 459 -38.07 -14.61 7.18
C GLY A 459 -38.01 -14.52 8.71
N ASP A 460 -37.64 -15.60 9.40
CA ASP A 460 -37.48 -15.60 10.85
C ASP A 460 -36.26 -14.82 11.28
N VAL A 461 -36.43 -13.98 12.31
CA VAL A 461 -35.30 -13.28 12.94
C VAL A 461 -34.45 -14.28 13.72
N VAL A 462 -33.20 -14.45 13.33
CA VAL A 462 -32.26 -15.40 13.95
C VAL A 462 -31.26 -14.74 14.87
N TYR A 463 -31.02 -13.43 14.70
CA TYR A 463 -30.03 -12.68 15.47
C TYR A 463 -30.43 -11.22 15.63
N GLN A 464 -30.04 -10.60 16.74
CA GLN A 464 -30.13 -9.15 16.94
C GLN A 464 -28.89 -8.58 17.63
N LEU A 465 -28.63 -7.28 17.40
CA LEU A 465 -27.47 -6.57 17.94
C LEU A 465 -27.71 -5.05 17.93
N GLU A 466 -27.26 -4.34 18.95
CA GLU A 466 -27.15 -2.88 18.92
C GLU A 466 -25.70 -2.44 18.69
N LYS A 467 -25.52 -1.39 17.89
CA LYS A 467 -24.20 -0.89 17.48
C LYS A 467 -24.15 0.63 17.47
N TRP A 468 -23.10 1.20 18.05
CA TRP A 468 -22.77 2.63 17.97
C TRP A 468 -21.58 2.85 17.05
N THR A 469 -21.73 3.73 16.07
CA THR A 469 -20.72 4.02 15.05
C THR A 469 -20.40 5.51 15.00
N LEU A 470 -19.11 5.82 14.93
CA LEU A 470 -18.59 7.18 14.78
C LEU A 470 -18.47 7.55 13.30
N PHE A 471 -19.02 8.70 12.93
CA PHE A 471 -18.99 9.26 11.58
C PHE A 471 -18.37 10.67 11.59
N PRO A 472 -17.89 11.18 10.43
CA PRO A 472 -17.69 12.61 10.24
C PRO A 472 -18.91 13.40 10.70
N LYS A 473 -18.70 14.65 11.13
CA LYS A 473 -19.80 15.54 11.51
C LYS A 473 -20.82 15.62 10.36
N MET A 474 -22.06 15.28 10.66
CA MET A 474 -23.20 15.41 9.77
C MET A 474 -24.21 16.38 10.37
N ASP A 475 -24.89 17.13 9.51
CA ASP A 475 -25.96 18.05 9.90
C ASP A 475 -27.28 17.27 10.03
N ILE A 476 -27.47 16.64 11.18
CA ILE A 476 -28.58 15.72 11.46
C ILE A 476 -29.11 16.03 12.87
N PRO A 477 -30.44 16.18 13.04
CA PRO A 477 -31.01 16.41 14.36
C PRO A 477 -30.63 15.32 15.36
N ARG A 478 -30.42 15.71 16.61
CA ARG A 478 -30.32 14.72 17.69
C ARG A 478 -31.61 13.92 17.76
N PHE A 479 -31.46 12.62 17.92
CA PHE A 479 -32.56 11.68 17.94
C PHE A 479 -32.30 10.64 19.01
N GLN A 480 -33.34 10.28 19.74
CA GLN A 480 -33.37 9.13 20.63
C GLN A 480 -34.73 8.47 20.42
N SER A 481 -34.71 7.17 20.13
CA SER A 481 -35.93 6.39 19.97
C SER A 481 -36.60 6.15 21.32
N ASP A 482 -37.92 6.23 21.36
CA ASP A 482 -38.74 5.85 22.51
C ASP A 482 -38.89 4.32 22.66
N PHE A 483 -38.54 3.55 21.63
CA PHE A 483 -38.56 2.08 21.69
C PHE A 483 -37.55 1.54 22.70
N ASN A 484 -38.03 0.68 23.60
CA ASN A 484 -37.21 -0.04 24.55
C ASN A 484 -36.81 -1.40 23.96
N SER A 485 -35.52 -1.74 23.99
CA SER A 485 -35.03 -3.02 23.44
C SER A 485 -35.59 -4.25 24.17
N SER A 486 -36.11 -4.06 25.40
CA SER A 486 -36.86 -5.04 26.17
C SER A 486 -38.19 -5.48 25.52
N ASP A 487 -38.75 -4.70 24.59
CA ASP A 487 -40.08 -4.96 24.02
C ASP A 487 -40.10 -6.17 23.06
N LEU A 488 -38.94 -6.59 22.55
CA LEU A 488 -38.87 -7.73 21.65
C LEU A 488 -38.98 -9.06 22.38
N ASN A 489 -38.55 -9.15 23.65
CA ASN A 489 -38.66 -10.32 24.54
C ASN A 489 -38.51 -11.70 23.82
N LEU A 490 -37.63 -11.77 22.81
CA LEU A 490 -37.38 -13.00 22.08
C LEU A 490 -36.39 -13.81 22.92
N PRO A 491 -36.78 -14.99 23.45
CA PRO A 491 -35.92 -15.76 24.33
C PRO A 491 -34.65 -16.16 23.58
N SER A 492 -33.50 -15.93 24.22
CA SER A 492 -32.20 -16.37 23.70
C SER A 492 -32.20 -17.89 23.50
N PHE A 493 -31.62 -18.34 22.39
CA PHE A 493 -31.39 -19.74 22.06
C PHE A 493 -30.66 -20.50 23.19
N LYS A 494 -29.87 -19.77 23.98
CA LYS A 494 -29.21 -20.23 25.20
C LYS A 494 -30.16 -20.96 26.18
N ASN A 495 -31.39 -20.47 26.31
CA ASN A 495 -32.35 -21.04 27.28
C ASN A 495 -32.77 -22.47 26.92
N ALA A 496 -32.70 -22.85 25.63
CA ALA A 496 -32.98 -24.23 25.22
C ALA A 496 -32.01 -25.22 25.88
N PHE A 497 -30.74 -24.85 26.06
CA PHE A 497 -29.71 -25.70 26.65
C PHE A 497 -29.95 -26.02 28.13
N LEU A 498 -30.53 -25.07 28.88
CA LEU A 498 -30.77 -25.24 30.32
C LEU A 498 -31.79 -26.35 30.62
N SER A 499 -32.61 -26.72 29.64
CA SER A 499 -33.65 -27.76 29.74
C SER A 499 -33.29 -29.09 29.05
N LEU A 500 -32.11 -29.21 28.43
CA LEU A 500 -31.69 -30.44 27.76
C LEU A 500 -31.31 -31.53 28.78
N ASP A 501 -31.65 -32.77 28.47
CA ASP A 501 -31.06 -33.94 29.14
C ASP A 501 -29.64 -34.16 28.60
N LEU A 502 -28.65 -33.97 29.46
CA LEU A 502 -27.23 -34.06 29.14
C LEU A 502 -26.54 -35.27 29.80
N SER A 503 -27.32 -36.19 30.37
CA SER A 503 -26.82 -37.35 31.13
C SER A 503 -25.82 -38.23 30.37
N ASN A 504 -25.93 -38.29 29.04
CA ASN A 504 -25.06 -39.08 28.16
C ASN A 504 -24.02 -38.24 27.39
N ILE A 505 -23.79 -36.99 27.80
CA ILE A 505 -22.88 -36.06 27.12
C ILE A 505 -21.74 -35.70 28.06
N SER A 506 -20.52 -36.12 27.70
CA SER A 506 -19.30 -35.78 28.42
C SER A 506 -18.48 -34.69 27.73
N SER A 507 -17.78 -33.90 28.55
CA SER A 507 -16.70 -33.04 28.08
C SER A 507 -15.54 -33.90 27.58
N THR A 508 -14.98 -33.55 26.42
CA THR A 508 -13.69 -34.11 25.97
C THR A 508 -12.50 -33.23 26.34
N GLN A 509 -12.77 -32.06 26.92
CA GLN A 509 -11.75 -31.12 27.37
C GLN A 509 -11.65 -31.18 28.90
N PRO A 510 -10.44 -31.05 29.48
CA PRO A 510 -10.27 -30.94 30.92
C PRO A 510 -11.12 -29.77 31.45
N VAL A 511 -11.85 -30.03 32.53
CA VAL A 511 -12.62 -28.99 33.22
C VAL A 511 -11.74 -28.42 34.31
N GLU A 512 -11.09 -27.29 34.03
CA GLU A 512 -10.33 -26.55 35.03
C GLU A 512 -11.29 -25.93 36.06
N LYS A 513 -10.88 -25.96 37.33
CA LYS A 513 -11.63 -25.34 38.43
C LYS A 513 -11.42 -23.83 38.39
N ILE A 514 -12.51 -23.09 38.21
CA ILE A 514 -12.48 -21.62 38.08
C ILE A 514 -13.16 -20.98 39.28
N SER A 515 -12.56 -19.90 39.80
CA SER A 515 -13.11 -19.18 40.95
C SER A 515 -13.55 -17.76 40.58
N PRO A 516 -14.61 -17.21 41.22
CA PRO A 516 -14.93 -15.79 41.08
C PRO A 516 -13.77 -14.89 41.52
N ASN A 517 -13.63 -13.74 40.88
CA ASN A 517 -12.54 -12.76 41.07
C ASN A 517 -11.15 -13.22 40.61
N GLU A 518 -11.06 -14.31 39.86
CA GLU A 518 -9.82 -14.77 39.25
C GLU A 518 -9.52 -14.01 37.96
N VAL A 519 -8.23 -13.76 37.69
CA VAL A 519 -7.74 -13.25 36.40
C VAL A 519 -6.91 -14.34 35.72
N ILE A 520 -7.32 -14.74 34.54
CA ILE A 520 -6.68 -15.79 33.73
C ILE A 520 -5.97 -15.12 32.55
N ILE A 521 -4.68 -15.39 32.37
CA ILE A 521 -3.90 -14.93 31.21
C ILE A 521 -3.80 -16.08 30.20
N HIS A 522 -4.29 -15.85 28.98
CA HIS A 522 -4.43 -16.89 27.98
C HIS A 522 -3.19 -17.01 27.09
N SER A 523 -2.70 -18.24 26.90
CA SER A 523 -1.42 -18.51 26.22
C SER A 523 -1.48 -18.38 24.69
N LEU A 524 -2.67 -18.50 24.09
CA LEU A 524 -2.86 -18.56 22.64
C LEU A 524 -2.90 -17.15 22.00
N PRO A 525 -1.97 -16.82 21.09
CA PRO A 525 -2.03 -15.59 20.30
C PRO A 525 -2.83 -15.77 18.99
N LYS A 526 -3.43 -14.68 18.50
CA LYS A 526 -3.86 -14.53 17.10
C LYS A 526 -3.01 -13.48 16.39
N VAL A 527 -2.52 -13.83 15.20
CA VAL A 527 -1.94 -12.88 14.25
C VAL A 527 -2.83 -12.84 13.01
N PHE A 528 -3.17 -11.64 12.54
CA PHE A 528 -4.03 -11.47 11.38
C PHE A 528 -3.22 -11.31 10.09
N GLY A 529 -3.36 -12.29 9.20
CA GLY A 529 -2.70 -12.26 7.89
C GLY A 529 -3.43 -11.38 6.88
N LYS A 530 -2.68 -10.73 5.99
CA LYS A 530 -3.23 -9.87 4.91
C LYS A 530 -4.25 -10.61 4.03
N SER A 531 -3.92 -11.82 3.57
CA SER A 531 -4.77 -12.59 2.66
C SER A 531 -6.05 -13.09 3.35
N GLU A 532 -5.92 -13.54 4.60
CA GLU A 532 -7.04 -14.04 5.42
C GLU A 532 -8.06 -12.93 5.69
N VAL A 533 -7.63 -11.79 6.22
CA VAL A 533 -8.49 -10.64 6.51
C VAL A 533 -9.19 -10.13 5.25
N ARG A 534 -8.46 -10.00 4.14
CA ARG A 534 -9.04 -9.53 2.87
C ARG A 534 -10.06 -10.51 2.32
N SER A 535 -9.72 -11.80 2.25
CA SER A 535 -10.60 -12.85 1.73
C SER A 535 -11.92 -12.85 2.50
N LEU A 536 -11.86 -12.89 3.83
CA LEU A 536 -13.05 -12.87 4.67
C LEU A 536 -13.83 -11.56 4.56
N SER A 537 -13.14 -10.41 4.50
CA SER A 537 -13.79 -9.11 4.29
C SER A 537 -14.62 -9.08 3.01
N TYR A 538 -14.11 -9.67 1.92
CA TYR A 538 -14.87 -9.77 0.66
C TYR A 538 -16.01 -10.80 0.74
N LEU A 539 -15.79 -11.95 1.39
CA LEU A 539 -16.80 -12.99 1.56
C LEU A 539 -18.02 -12.49 2.32
N ILE A 540 -17.80 -11.75 3.42
CA ILE A 540 -18.88 -11.20 4.26
C ILE A 540 -19.34 -9.81 3.84
N LYS A 541 -18.89 -9.33 2.67
CA LYS A 541 -19.27 -8.04 2.05
C LYS A 541 -18.99 -6.81 2.93
N LEU A 542 -17.85 -6.77 3.61
CA LEU A 542 -17.38 -5.53 4.25
C LEU A 542 -17.07 -4.47 3.17
N THR A 543 -17.66 -3.28 3.30
CA THR A 543 -17.55 -2.21 2.30
C THR A 543 -16.68 -1.02 2.71
N ASN A 544 -16.12 -1.03 3.93
CA ASN A 544 -15.21 0.04 4.33
C ASN A 544 -13.81 -0.21 3.73
N PRO A 545 -13.29 0.71 2.89
CA PRO A 545 -12.03 0.51 2.17
C PRO A 545 -10.80 0.40 3.08
N HIS A 546 -10.85 0.86 4.33
CA HIS A 546 -9.79 0.68 5.33
C HIS A 546 -9.44 -0.79 5.61
N HIS A 547 -10.29 -1.74 5.21
CA HIS A 547 -10.05 -3.17 5.43
C HIS A 547 -9.44 -3.88 4.22
N TYR A 548 -9.54 -3.32 3.01
CA TYR A 548 -9.22 -4.08 1.79
C TYR A 548 -8.60 -3.29 0.63
N ASP A 549 -8.61 -1.95 0.62
CA ASP A 549 -8.16 -1.13 -0.52
C ASP A 549 -6.77 -0.53 -0.29
N PRO A 550 -5.68 -1.19 -0.76
CA PRO A 550 -4.32 -0.70 -0.61
C PRO A 550 -3.95 0.42 -1.60
N VAL A 551 -4.85 0.77 -2.54
CA VAL A 551 -4.62 1.88 -3.48
C VAL A 551 -5.01 3.19 -2.82
N VAL A 552 -6.08 3.17 -2.02
CA VAL A 552 -6.55 4.33 -1.25
C VAL A 552 -5.79 4.49 0.07
N TYR A 553 -5.47 3.38 0.74
CA TYR A 553 -4.77 3.37 2.03
C TYR A 553 -3.43 2.66 1.91
N HIS A 554 -2.37 3.20 2.51
CA HIS A 554 -1.10 2.49 2.57
C HIS A 554 -1.27 1.17 3.34
N GLN A 555 -0.39 0.19 3.07
CA GLN A 555 -0.53 -1.14 3.68
C GLN A 555 -0.54 -1.11 5.21
N GLU A 556 0.18 -0.16 5.81
CA GLU A 556 0.24 0.07 7.26
C GLU A 556 -1.03 0.71 7.84
N GLU A 557 -1.85 1.32 6.98
CA GLU A 557 -3.12 1.95 7.34
C GLU A 557 -4.31 0.99 7.19
N ILE A 558 -4.07 -0.22 6.67
CA ILE A 558 -5.09 -1.27 6.58
C ILE A 558 -5.32 -1.87 7.96
N LEU A 559 -6.58 -1.81 8.40
CA LEU A 559 -7.00 -2.22 9.73
C LEU A 559 -7.73 -3.56 9.70
N VAL A 560 -7.50 -4.37 10.73
CA VAL A 560 -8.33 -5.54 11.02
C VAL A 560 -9.74 -5.06 11.43
N PRO A 561 -10.82 -5.61 10.85
CA PRO A 561 -12.17 -5.29 11.26
C PRO A 561 -12.40 -5.51 12.76
N GLY A 562 -13.02 -4.55 13.45
CA GLY A 562 -13.25 -4.61 14.90
C GLY A 562 -13.92 -5.91 15.40
N PRO A 563 -15.01 -6.40 14.77
CA PRO A 563 -15.60 -7.68 15.13
C PRO A 563 -14.62 -8.86 15.07
N PHE A 564 -13.66 -8.85 14.14
CA PHE A 564 -12.65 -9.92 14.06
C PHE A 564 -11.72 -9.88 15.28
N VAL A 565 -11.32 -8.68 15.71
CA VAL A 565 -10.50 -8.48 16.91
C VAL A 565 -11.23 -8.98 18.16
N ILE A 566 -12.51 -8.60 18.31
CA ILE A 566 -13.35 -9.01 19.44
C ILE A 566 -13.45 -10.54 19.51
N HIS A 567 -13.81 -11.18 18.40
CA HIS A 567 -14.02 -12.63 18.39
C HIS A 567 -12.74 -13.45 18.46
N ALA A 568 -11.64 -12.96 17.89
CA ALA A 568 -10.34 -13.58 18.09
C ALA A 568 -9.91 -13.49 19.55
N SER A 569 -10.18 -12.37 20.25
CA SER A 569 -9.85 -12.24 21.68
C SER A 569 -10.63 -13.25 22.53
N VAL A 570 -11.94 -13.37 22.35
CA VAL A 570 -12.76 -14.38 23.04
C VAL A 570 -12.37 -15.80 22.63
N GLY A 571 -12.04 -16.01 21.35
CA GLY A 571 -11.58 -17.29 20.82
C GLY A 571 -10.27 -17.76 21.45
N CYS A 572 -9.28 -16.88 21.58
CA CYS A 572 -8.01 -17.15 22.27
C CYS A 572 -8.23 -17.60 23.73
N ALA A 573 -9.26 -17.09 24.39
CA ALA A 573 -9.59 -17.43 25.77
C ALA A 573 -10.39 -18.75 25.90
N SER A 574 -11.11 -19.15 24.84
CA SER A 574 -12.13 -20.21 24.91
C SER A 574 -11.59 -21.58 25.36
N VAL A 575 -10.36 -21.93 24.99
CA VAL A 575 -9.76 -23.23 25.31
C VAL A 575 -9.57 -23.42 26.81
N ASP A 576 -9.28 -22.35 27.55
CA ASP A 576 -9.01 -22.41 28.97
C ASP A 576 -10.30 -22.56 29.82
N PHE A 577 -11.46 -22.41 29.19
CA PHE A 577 -12.76 -22.60 29.82
C PHE A 577 -13.37 -23.98 29.57
N GLY A 578 -12.72 -24.85 28.79
CA GLY A 578 -13.22 -26.19 28.48
C GLY A 578 -14.38 -26.21 27.48
N GLU A 579 -15.28 -27.18 27.60
CA GLU A 579 -16.32 -27.41 26.59
C GLU A 579 -17.50 -26.43 26.68
N ILE A 580 -17.39 -25.30 25.99
CA ILE A 580 -18.44 -24.28 25.88
C ILE A 580 -19.52 -24.73 24.87
N ILE A 581 -20.77 -24.82 25.33
CA ILE A 581 -21.93 -25.16 24.51
C ILE A 581 -22.76 -23.94 24.09
N SER A 582 -22.65 -22.83 24.82
CA SER A 582 -23.33 -21.57 24.49
C SER A 582 -22.50 -20.37 24.93
N GLU A 583 -22.53 -19.31 24.13
CA GLU A 583 -21.87 -18.02 24.39
C GLU A 583 -22.80 -16.88 23.99
N GLU A 584 -22.88 -15.85 24.83
CA GLU A 584 -23.69 -14.66 24.58
C GLU A 584 -22.92 -13.40 25.00
N ILE A 585 -22.70 -12.49 24.05
CA ILE A 585 -21.95 -11.25 24.28
C ILE A 585 -22.92 -10.18 24.78
N THR A 586 -22.75 -9.77 26.03
CA THR A 586 -23.57 -8.74 26.67
C THR A 586 -23.19 -7.36 26.16
N SER A 587 -21.89 -7.06 26.17
CA SER A 587 -21.34 -5.81 25.67
C SER A 587 -19.91 -5.98 25.18
N CYS A 588 -19.51 -5.21 24.16
CA CYS A 588 -18.11 -5.12 23.78
C CYS A 588 -17.75 -3.77 23.15
N SER A 589 -16.51 -3.36 23.37
CA SER A 589 -15.98 -2.06 22.96
C SER A 589 -14.66 -2.21 22.22
N ASN A 590 -14.53 -1.53 21.07
CA ASN A 590 -13.24 -1.40 20.39
C ASN A 590 -12.54 -0.14 20.90
N LEU A 591 -11.38 -0.31 21.55
CA LEU A 591 -10.64 0.79 22.15
C LEU A 591 -9.49 1.27 21.28
N LEU A 592 -8.76 0.34 20.65
CA LEU A 592 -7.61 0.64 19.80
C LEU A 592 -7.69 -0.08 18.46
N LYS A 593 -7.02 0.51 17.47
CA LYS A 593 -6.88 -0.06 16.14
C LYS A 593 -5.87 -1.21 16.16
N VAL A 594 -6.22 -2.27 15.45
CA VAL A 594 -5.35 -3.42 15.18
C VAL A 594 -5.00 -3.40 13.69
N ASN A 595 -3.71 -3.39 13.40
CA ASN A 595 -3.18 -3.43 12.05
C ASN A 595 -2.98 -4.89 11.65
N LEU A 596 -2.73 -5.11 10.35
CA LEU A 596 -2.26 -6.41 9.89
C LEU A 596 -0.94 -6.78 10.59
N GLU A 597 -0.77 -8.08 10.88
CA GLU A 597 0.44 -8.65 11.52
C GLU A 597 0.69 -8.24 12.99
N ASP A 598 -0.19 -7.44 13.60
CA ASP A 598 -0.22 -7.31 15.05
C ASP A 598 -0.57 -8.65 15.71
N THR A 599 0.07 -8.94 16.84
CA THR A 599 -0.23 -10.10 17.68
C THR A 599 -1.25 -9.74 18.74
N LEU A 600 -2.34 -10.48 18.80
CA LEU A 600 -3.43 -10.33 19.77
C LEU A 600 -3.40 -11.48 20.79
N TYR A 601 -3.19 -11.15 22.05
CA TYR A 601 -3.35 -12.02 23.22
C TYR A 601 -4.65 -11.71 23.95
N SER A 602 -4.96 -12.44 25.01
CA SER A 602 -6.14 -12.17 25.84
C SER A 602 -5.89 -12.43 27.32
N MET A 603 -6.60 -11.70 28.17
CA MET A 603 -6.75 -12.00 29.58
C MET A 603 -8.21 -11.85 30.00
N THR A 604 -8.67 -12.70 30.89
CA THR A 604 -10.07 -12.73 31.31
C THR A 604 -10.21 -12.63 32.82
N TYR A 605 -11.12 -11.76 33.26
CA TYR A 605 -11.56 -11.69 34.63
C TYR A 605 -12.89 -12.43 34.80
N VAL A 606 -12.97 -13.26 35.83
CA VAL A 606 -14.15 -14.07 36.16
C VAL A 606 -15.04 -13.29 37.12
N LYS A 607 -16.16 -12.76 36.63
CA LYS A 607 -17.12 -12.00 37.45
C LYS A 607 -17.93 -12.90 38.37
N SER A 608 -18.48 -13.99 37.83
CA SER A 608 -19.24 -14.95 38.61
C SER A 608 -19.17 -16.35 38.00
N VAL A 609 -19.35 -17.32 38.88
CA VAL A 609 -19.53 -18.73 38.56
C VAL A 609 -20.87 -19.13 39.20
N GLU A 610 -21.80 -19.62 38.39
CA GLU A 610 -23.17 -19.90 38.78
C GLU A 610 -23.50 -21.36 38.44
N GLU A 611 -23.94 -22.12 39.44
CA GLU A 611 -24.48 -23.47 39.23
C GLU A 611 -25.81 -23.38 38.47
N CYS A 612 -25.98 -24.25 37.47
CA CYS A 612 -27.22 -24.33 36.72
C CYS A 612 -28.20 -25.33 37.36
N LYS A 613 -29.49 -25.21 37.03
CA LYS A 613 -30.49 -26.24 37.39
C LYS A 613 -30.10 -27.63 36.90
N ASN A 614 -29.43 -27.70 35.74
CA ASN A 614 -28.82 -28.93 35.25
C ASN A 614 -27.40 -29.05 35.83
N PRO A 615 -27.10 -30.10 36.62
CA PRO A 615 -25.80 -30.26 37.29
C PRO A 615 -24.65 -30.55 36.34
N ALA A 616 -24.92 -30.91 35.08
CA ALA A 616 -23.88 -31.07 34.06
C ALA A 616 -23.37 -29.73 33.51
N LEU A 617 -23.99 -28.61 33.90
CA LEU A 617 -23.70 -27.28 33.38
C LEU A 617 -23.25 -26.31 34.47
N GLU A 618 -22.30 -25.47 34.08
CA GLU A 618 -21.88 -24.30 34.84
C GLU A 618 -21.98 -23.06 33.94
N LYS A 619 -22.46 -21.97 34.54
CA LYS A 619 -22.54 -20.67 33.89
C LYS A 619 -21.44 -19.76 34.41
N LEU A 620 -20.68 -19.15 33.50
CA LEU A 620 -19.69 -18.14 33.86
C LEU A 620 -20.04 -16.78 33.25
N LYS A 621 -19.84 -15.72 34.03
CA LYS A 621 -19.83 -14.33 33.55
C LYS A 621 -18.40 -13.83 33.49
N LEU A 622 -17.98 -13.36 32.33
CA LEU A 622 -16.58 -13.10 32.01
C LEU A 622 -16.39 -11.69 31.44
N VAL A 623 -15.24 -11.08 31.73
CA VAL A 623 -14.75 -9.88 31.04
C VAL A 623 -13.38 -10.19 30.44
N THR A 624 -13.29 -10.26 29.12
CA THR A 624 -12.03 -10.51 28.40
C THR A 624 -11.50 -9.24 27.76
N LEU A 625 -10.19 -9.02 27.94
CA LEU A 625 -9.43 -7.93 27.34
C LEU A 625 -8.54 -8.47 26.22
N GLY A 626 -8.67 -7.91 25.02
CA GLY A 626 -7.79 -8.21 23.90
C GLY A 626 -6.53 -7.37 23.96
N LEU A 627 -5.35 -8.00 24.05
CA LEU A 627 -4.07 -7.34 24.28
C LEU A 627 -3.19 -7.40 23.03
N LYS A 628 -2.86 -6.24 22.45
CA LYS A 628 -2.04 -6.12 21.25
C LYS A 628 -0.57 -5.98 21.59
N ASN A 629 0.28 -6.86 21.05
CA ASN A 629 1.74 -6.80 21.12
C ASN A 629 2.27 -6.67 22.56
N VAL A 630 1.80 -7.56 23.44
CA VAL A 630 2.20 -7.69 24.86
C VAL A 630 2.85 -9.05 25.08
N SER A 631 3.89 -9.11 25.90
CA SER A 631 4.51 -10.36 26.35
C SER A 631 3.70 -10.96 27.50
N ILE A 632 3.29 -12.22 27.38
CA ILE A 632 2.61 -12.96 28.45
C ILE A 632 3.52 -13.09 29.68
N GLN A 633 4.80 -13.40 29.50
CA GLN A 633 5.72 -13.57 30.63
C GLN A 633 5.83 -12.29 31.45
N SER A 634 5.95 -11.15 30.78
CA SER A 634 6.00 -9.85 31.47
C SER A 634 4.68 -9.53 32.17
N LEU A 635 3.55 -9.95 31.62
CA LEU A 635 2.24 -9.71 32.23
C LEU A 635 2.01 -10.57 33.49
N LEU A 636 2.57 -11.79 33.54
CA LEU A 636 2.49 -12.67 34.71
C LEU A 636 3.25 -12.13 35.93
N GLU A 637 4.19 -11.20 35.72
CA GLU A 637 4.97 -10.56 36.79
C GLU A 637 4.26 -9.33 37.39
N GLU A 638 3.12 -8.92 36.82
CA GLU A 638 2.42 -7.68 37.17
C GLU A 638 1.18 -7.94 38.04
N SER A 639 0.82 -6.95 38.86
CA SER A 639 -0.46 -6.94 39.58
C SER A 639 -1.55 -6.28 38.72
N ILE A 640 -2.60 -7.03 38.40
CA ILE A 640 -3.67 -6.55 37.50
C ILE A 640 -4.76 -5.82 38.32
N PRO A 641 -5.01 -4.52 38.06
CA PRO A 641 -6.03 -3.77 38.80
C PRO A 641 -7.45 -4.13 38.32
N ASN A 642 -8.33 -4.48 39.27
CA ASN A 642 -9.75 -4.81 39.00
C ASN A 642 -10.50 -3.71 38.24
N ALA A 643 -10.07 -2.45 38.38
CA ALA A 643 -10.65 -1.30 37.68
C ALA A 643 -10.63 -1.44 36.14
N LEU A 644 -9.74 -2.27 35.57
CA LEU A 644 -9.70 -2.55 34.13
C LEU A 644 -10.91 -3.34 33.63
N PHE A 645 -11.60 -4.07 34.51
CA PHE A 645 -12.72 -4.95 34.17
C PHE A 645 -14.09 -4.33 34.52
N ASP A 646 -14.09 -3.09 35.00
CA ASP A 646 -15.31 -2.35 35.35
C ASP A 646 -15.97 -1.78 34.07
N PRO A 647 -17.27 -2.09 33.82
CA PRO A 647 -18.04 -1.52 32.73
C PRO A 647 -18.01 0.02 32.65
N GLU A 648 -17.94 0.73 33.78
CA GLU A 648 -17.89 2.19 33.81
C GLU A 648 -16.54 2.77 33.33
N ASN A 649 -15.53 1.91 33.17
CA ASN A 649 -14.19 2.28 32.75
C ASN A 649 -13.89 1.98 31.28
N MET A 650 -14.85 1.44 30.52
CA MET A 650 -14.65 0.94 29.15
C MET A 650 -14.55 2.03 28.06
N HIS A 651 -13.80 3.10 28.33
CA HIS A 651 -13.42 4.12 27.37
C HIS A 651 -11.90 4.22 27.26
N ALA A 652 -11.37 4.33 26.04
CA ALA A 652 -9.94 4.24 25.76
C ALA A 652 -9.10 5.22 26.61
N ALA A 653 -9.58 6.46 26.81
CA ALA A 653 -8.88 7.45 27.64
C ALA A 653 -8.80 7.06 29.13
N LYS A 654 -9.88 6.48 29.68
CA LYS A 654 -9.97 6.08 31.08
C LYS A 654 -9.13 4.82 31.34
N ILE A 655 -9.21 3.84 30.44
CA ILE A 655 -8.34 2.65 30.46
C ILE A 655 -6.86 3.03 30.40
N ASN A 656 -6.46 3.89 29.46
CA ASN A 656 -5.07 4.34 29.38
C ASN A 656 -4.62 5.10 30.64
N SER A 657 -5.52 5.85 31.28
CA SER A 657 -5.23 6.49 32.57
C SER A 657 -4.98 5.47 33.67
N ILE A 658 -5.81 4.42 33.77
CA ILE A 658 -5.62 3.32 34.74
C ILE A 658 -4.28 2.61 34.47
N CYS A 659 -4.00 2.25 33.22
CA CYS A 659 -2.73 1.61 32.85
C CYS A 659 -1.53 2.50 33.22
N ALA A 660 -1.59 3.81 32.95
CA ALA A 660 -0.49 4.72 33.26
C ALA A 660 -0.14 4.78 34.75
N HIS A 661 -1.12 4.60 35.65
CA HIS A 661 -0.90 4.66 37.09
C HIS A 661 -0.56 3.29 37.71
N SER A 662 -1.18 2.21 37.21
CA SER A 662 -1.17 0.92 37.89
C SER A 662 -0.46 -0.19 37.13
N ILE A 663 -0.42 -0.13 35.79
CA ILE A 663 0.21 -1.16 34.95
C ILE A 663 0.73 -0.57 33.63
N PRO A 664 1.87 0.15 33.65
CA PRO A 664 2.38 0.88 32.49
C PRO A 664 2.62 0.00 31.26
N LEU A 665 2.87 -1.30 31.46
CA LEU A 665 3.00 -2.31 30.40
C LEU A 665 1.81 -2.32 29.43
N LEU A 666 0.61 -1.97 29.89
CA LEU A 666 -0.63 -2.03 29.10
C LEU A 666 -1.06 -0.70 28.44
N ILE A 667 -0.26 0.36 28.57
CA ILE A 667 -0.56 1.65 27.92
C ILE A 667 -0.63 1.47 26.40
N ASN A 668 -1.76 1.84 25.79
CA ASN A 668 -2.02 1.66 24.36
C ASN A 668 -1.89 0.20 23.87
N LYS A 669 -2.18 -0.77 24.74
CA LYS A 669 -2.14 -2.20 24.40
C LYS A 669 -3.50 -2.89 24.39
N ILE A 670 -4.50 -2.34 25.07
CA ILE A 670 -5.84 -2.96 25.15
C ILE A 670 -6.65 -2.59 23.90
N ALA A 671 -6.80 -3.54 23.00
CA ALA A 671 -7.49 -3.36 21.72
C ALA A 671 -9.03 -3.39 21.85
N CYS A 672 -9.55 -4.30 22.66
CA CYS A 672 -10.99 -4.43 22.91
C CYS A 672 -11.28 -4.96 24.32
N ILE A 673 -12.50 -4.73 24.77
CA ILE A 673 -13.07 -5.27 26.01
C ILE A 673 -14.38 -5.96 25.66
N THR A 674 -14.57 -7.18 26.14
CA THR A 674 -15.79 -7.96 25.88
C THR A 674 -16.31 -8.52 27.19
N GLU A 675 -17.55 -8.18 27.52
CA GLU A 675 -18.32 -8.81 28.59
C GLU A 675 -19.32 -9.80 28.00
N TYR A 676 -19.30 -11.03 28.48
CA TYR A 676 -20.09 -12.11 27.92
C TYR A 676 -20.36 -13.20 28.96
N GLU A 677 -21.34 -14.03 28.65
CA GLU A 677 -21.70 -15.19 29.44
C GLU A 677 -21.48 -16.47 28.64
N ILE A 678 -20.95 -17.50 29.29
CA ILE A 678 -20.82 -18.85 28.71
C ILE A 678 -21.58 -19.89 29.52
N LEU A 679 -22.04 -20.94 28.85
CA LEU A 679 -22.43 -22.21 29.45
C LEU A 679 -21.42 -23.27 29.02
N ARG A 680 -20.85 -23.99 29.99
CA ARG A 680 -19.91 -25.08 29.73
C ARG A 680 -20.34 -26.37 30.41
N LEU A 681 -19.90 -27.50 29.85
CA LEU A 681 -20.04 -28.81 30.47
C LEU A 681 -19.01 -28.99 31.58
N VAL A 682 -19.45 -29.47 32.75
CA VAL A 682 -18.58 -29.74 33.91
C VAL A 682 -18.45 -31.23 34.25
N THR A 683 -19.25 -32.09 33.63
CA THR A 683 -19.18 -33.54 33.80
C THR A 683 -18.15 -34.16 32.84
N SER A 684 -17.23 -34.93 33.41
CA SER A 684 -16.26 -35.77 32.66
C SER A 684 -16.85 -37.13 32.32
#